data_AF-A0AAN6D5N3-F1
#
_entry.id   AF-A0AAN6D5N3-F1
#
_cell.length_a   1.000
_cell.length_b   1.000
_cell.length_c   1.000
_cell.angle_alpha   90.00
_cell.angle_beta   90.00
_cell.angle_gamma   90.00
#
_symmetry.space_group_name_H-M   'P 1'
#
loop_
_entity.id
_entity.type
_entity.pdbx_description
1 polymer ?
#
loop_
_entity_poly.entity_id
_entity_poly.type
_entity_poly.pdbx_seq_one_letter_code
_entity_poly.pdbx_strand_id
1 'polypeptide(L)'
;MLKFFSQYSTCDVSDALLKYGVSNGGFFPNLTRFSTSGATMAGKAYTVLFAARDDPNYEEIKGGYIDNLPEDAVLVIGLTPELQKLDAPYVKINNALYGGLMSARANYLKSPGTVVFGRIRDLKEHQDLERNVFAYGLGTAAHAPVVKLAGINVPLKITLDSHPEPYQETINPDDYIIGDENGVVRVDRSGDLAQKCIEYIPKRVAADQLVAEDIQGGAKCNEAQKRRRAEKIFPIYLNSMVVDTTYYDLLEVTPTATDLEIKKSYRKLAIKYHPDKNHGNEEAAEIFKKVSEAYQILSDKQLRAKYDQHGLSEVRESSEMADPEQFFDQIFGGEAFLDYIGELTLFKNLSKQYELEAEEEARQNAALTGNLRLEDGKYADLSEEQKLKMMKKEQERVKKEEQDRLDEESRQRKEEIKKELVKKLIAKLSLYTETDKSDDIIRSFKSKFQLEAENLKMESFGLEILHTIGSIYIAKANIFMRSHRTFLGLGGWMGSLREKGGIIKDTFRTISSALEAQSTMQELAKMTEKREQMQKSEEGGDETLDSGEKKDEGNENSKDAKNAKTAQEEIPSDEAVAEMEKLLIGKIIAAAWKGSHLEISSTIRDVVDSVLYDKSINTAKALERAEALKMIGEIFKNTQRSKWEAEEARIFEELVAEATQKRAK
;
A
#
# COMPACT_ATOMS: atom_id res chain seq x y z
N MET A 1 -25.12 -8.13 -2.94
CA MET A 1 -25.26 -8.48 -4.37
C MET A 1 -24.63 -7.43 -5.28
N LEU A 2 -25.01 -6.15 -5.22
CA LEU A 2 -24.41 -5.12 -6.08
C LEU A 2 -22.88 -4.99 -5.93
N LYS A 3 -22.38 -4.91 -4.69
CA LYS A 3 -20.93 -4.94 -4.36
C LYS A 3 -20.22 -6.20 -4.88
N PHE A 4 -20.94 -7.31 -5.03
CA PHE A 4 -20.38 -8.55 -5.59
C PHE A 4 -20.25 -8.41 -7.11
N PHE A 5 -21.34 -8.05 -7.80
CA PHE A 5 -21.31 -7.95 -9.27
C PHE A 5 -20.38 -6.85 -9.78
N SER A 6 -20.10 -5.80 -9.00
CA SER A 6 -19.10 -4.78 -9.37
C SER A 6 -17.65 -5.27 -9.34
N GLN A 7 -17.38 -6.47 -8.80
CA GLN A 7 -16.01 -7.03 -8.70
C GLN A 7 -15.65 -7.94 -9.89
N TYR A 8 -16.62 -8.32 -10.71
CA TYR A 8 -16.44 -9.30 -11.77
C TYR A 8 -16.72 -8.67 -13.14
N SER A 9 -16.10 -9.21 -14.19
CA SER A 9 -16.37 -8.75 -15.55
C SER A 9 -17.76 -9.16 -16.00
N THR A 10 -18.30 -8.48 -17.01
CA THR A 10 -19.56 -8.90 -17.64
C THR A 10 -19.45 -10.30 -18.25
N CYS A 11 -18.28 -10.69 -18.74
CA CYS A 11 -18.00 -12.04 -19.23
C CYS A 11 -18.16 -13.11 -18.12
N ASP A 12 -17.64 -12.84 -16.91
CA ASP A 12 -17.78 -13.77 -15.77
C ASP A 12 -19.25 -13.96 -15.41
N VAL A 13 -20.02 -12.87 -15.40
CA VAL A 13 -21.46 -12.91 -15.14
C VAL A 13 -22.20 -13.67 -16.24
N SER A 14 -21.87 -13.44 -17.51
CA SER A 14 -22.43 -14.17 -18.64
C SER A 14 -22.13 -15.67 -18.59
N ASP A 15 -20.90 -16.06 -18.24
CA ASP A 15 -20.53 -17.48 -18.07
C ASP A 15 -21.39 -18.16 -17.00
N ALA A 16 -21.68 -17.47 -15.90
CA ALA A 16 -22.57 -17.96 -14.86
C ALA A 16 -24.02 -18.08 -15.34
N LEU A 17 -24.53 -17.05 -16.02
CA LEU A 17 -25.87 -17.05 -16.58
C LEU A 17 -26.07 -18.18 -17.61
N LEU A 18 -25.08 -18.40 -18.48
CA LEU A 18 -25.06 -19.53 -19.42
C LEU A 18 -25.11 -20.87 -18.70
N LYS A 19 -24.34 -21.02 -17.61
CA LYS A 19 -24.35 -22.23 -16.77
C LYS A 19 -25.74 -22.54 -16.21
N TYR A 20 -26.54 -21.52 -15.91
CA TYR A 20 -27.89 -21.65 -15.36
C TYR A 20 -29.00 -21.50 -16.39
N GLY A 21 -28.69 -21.64 -17.68
CA GLY A 21 -29.68 -21.79 -18.76
C GLY A 21 -30.13 -20.49 -19.43
N VAL A 22 -29.51 -19.35 -19.11
CA VAL A 22 -29.75 -18.09 -19.83
C VAL A 22 -28.87 -18.08 -21.08
N SER A 23 -29.44 -18.48 -22.21
CA SER A 23 -28.71 -18.82 -23.44
C SER A 23 -27.90 -17.68 -24.07
N ASN A 24 -28.31 -16.42 -23.86
CA ASN A 24 -27.57 -15.24 -24.32
C ASN A 24 -26.60 -14.68 -23.26
N GLY A 25 -26.44 -15.36 -22.11
CA GLY A 25 -25.61 -14.89 -21.00
C GLY A 25 -26.08 -13.55 -20.43
N GLY A 26 -27.35 -13.18 -20.60
CA GLY A 26 -27.91 -11.90 -20.18
C GLY A 26 -27.36 -10.68 -20.92
N PHE A 27 -26.61 -10.87 -21.98
CA PHE A 27 -25.91 -9.81 -22.70
C PHE A 27 -26.86 -8.97 -23.56
N PHE A 28 -26.69 -7.64 -23.50
CA PHE A 28 -27.34 -6.67 -24.38
C PHE A 28 -26.31 -6.12 -25.38
N PRO A 29 -26.36 -6.56 -26.65
CA PRO A 29 -25.33 -6.25 -27.65
C PRO A 29 -25.38 -4.81 -28.14
N ASN A 30 -24.33 -4.44 -28.90
CA ASN A 30 -24.20 -3.21 -29.70
C ASN A 30 -24.12 -1.89 -28.92
N LEU A 31 -24.20 -1.92 -27.60
CA LEU A 31 -23.93 -0.77 -26.75
C LEU A 31 -22.42 -0.47 -26.73
N THR A 32 -22.07 0.79 -26.91
CA THR A 32 -20.70 1.31 -26.77
C THR A 32 -20.59 2.09 -25.48
N ARG A 33 -19.49 1.88 -24.73
CA ARG A 33 -19.14 2.68 -23.55
C ARG A 33 -18.47 3.98 -24.01
N PHE A 34 -19.19 5.09 -23.89
CA PHE A 34 -18.71 6.41 -24.34
C PHE A 34 -18.01 7.21 -23.23
N SER A 35 -18.29 6.88 -21.97
CA SER A 35 -17.61 7.44 -20.80
C SER A 35 -17.47 6.35 -19.73
N THR A 36 -16.43 6.46 -18.90
CA THR A 36 -16.02 5.43 -17.94
C THR A 36 -15.50 6.05 -16.65
N SER A 37 -15.75 5.37 -15.53
CA SER A 37 -15.11 5.62 -14.23
C SER A 37 -13.89 4.72 -13.97
N GLY A 38 -13.51 3.89 -14.95
CA GLY A 38 -12.47 2.84 -14.81
C GLY A 38 -12.96 1.54 -14.16
N ALA A 39 -14.04 1.58 -13.35
CA ALA A 39 -14.58 0.42 -12.65
C ALA A 39 -15.71 -0.28 -13.42
N THR A 40 -16.01 -1.54 -13.08
CA THR A 40 -17.25 -2.21 -13.52
C THR A 40 -18.45 -1.56 -12.84
N MET A 41 -19.40 -1.10 -13.64
CA MET A 41 -20.67 -0.57 -13.17
C MET A 41 -21.57 -1.73 -12.73
N ALA A 42 -22.20 -1.63 -11.56
CA ALA A 42 -23.29 -2.52 -11.15
C ALA A 42 -24.36 -1.74 -10.38
N GLY A 43 -25.64 -1.97 -10.68
CA GLY A 43 -26.76 -1.35 -9.96
C GLY A 43 -28.10 -1.95 -10.36
N LYS A 44 -29.16 -1.56 -9.65
CA LYS A 44 -30.54 -1.92 -9.98
C LYS A 44 -31.06 -1.11 -11.16
N ALA A 45 -31.81 -1.71 -12.07
CA ALA A 45 -32.36 -1.02 -13.21
C ALA A 45 -33.43 0.00 -12.77
N TYR A 46 -33.14 1.29 -12.92
CA TYR A 46 -34.14 2.36 -12.91
C TYR A 46 -34.53 2.65 -14.35
N THR A 47 -35.66 2.12 -14.78
CA THR A 47 -36.02 2.10 -16.21
C THR A 47 -36.84 3.31 -16.62
N VAL A 48 -36.56 3.83 -17.82
CA VAL A 48 -37.24 4.99 -18.40
C VAL A 48 -37.60 4.68 -19.85
N LEU A 49 -38.88 4.80 -20.18
CA LEU A 49 -39.42 4.51 -21.52
C LEU A 49 -39.78 5.80 -22.24
N PHE A 50 -39.29 5.94 -23.47
CA PHE A 50 -39.71 6.97 -24.41
C PHE A 50 -40.54 6.36 -25.54
N ALA A 51 -41.63 7.04 -25.91
CA ALA A 51 -42.47 6.70 -27.06
C ALA A 51 -42.46 7.83 -28.09
N ALA A 52 -42.89 7.56 -29.32
CA ALA A 52 -43.02 8.61 -30.34
C ALA A 52 -43.96 9.72 -29.84
N ARG A 53 -43.63 10.99 -30.14
CA ARG A 53 -44.35 12.16 -29.62
C ARG A 53 -45.86 12.08 -29.88
N ASP A 54 -46.21 11.61 -31.06
CA ASP A 54 -47.56 11.49 -31.61
C ASP A 54 -48.23 10.13 -31.38
N ASP A 55 -47.58 9.17 -30.71
CA ASP A 55 -48.17 7.85 -30.45
C ASP A 55 -49.36 7.97 -29.47
N PRO A 56 -50.60 7.62 -29.89
CA PRO A 56 -51.77 7.76 -29.03
C PRO A 56 -51.85 6.70 -27.91
N ASN A 57 -51.06 5.62 -27.97
CA ASN A 57 -51.09 4.53 -26.98
C ASN A 57 -50.34 4.88 -25.69
N TYR A 58 -49.55 5.95 -25.70
CA TYR A 58 -48.74 6.37 -24.56
C TYR A 58 -49.08 7.81 -24.16
N GLU A 59 -49.46 8.01 -22.90
CA GLU A 59 -49.64 9.35 -22.33
C GLU A 59 -48.28 9.94 -21.93
N GLU A 60 -48.12 11.26 -22.09
CA GLU A 60 -46.90 11.95 -21.64
C GLU A 60 -46.93 12.07 -20.11
N ILE A 61 -45.94 11.47 -19.45
CA ILE A 61 -45.73 11.63 -18.02
C ILE A 61 -45.18 13.02 -17.75
N LYS A 62 -45.89 13.79 -16.93
CA LYS A 62 -45.43 15.10 -16.46
C LYS A 62 -44.47 14.93 -15.29
N GLY A 63 -43.24 15.43 -15.44
CA GLY A 63 -42.19 15.36 -14.41
C GLY A 63 -40.83 14.97 -15.00
N GLY A 64 -39.79 14.99 -14.17
CA GLY A 64 -38.45 14.54 -14.54
C GLY A 64 -38.17 13.15 -13.97
N TYR A 65 -37.62 12.25 -14.80
CA TYR A 65 -37.13 10.95 -14.33
C TYR A 65 -35.79 11.06 -13.58
N ILE A 66 -35.02 12.11 -13.86
CA ILE A 66 -33.62 12.20 -13.42
C ILE A 66 -33.48 12.62 -11.96
N ASP A 67 -34.44 13.37 -11.41
CA ASP A 67 -34.34 13.94 -10.06
C ASP A 67 -34.62 12.93 -8.94
N ASN A 68 -35.25 11.80 -9.28
CA ASN A 68 -35.64 10.74 -8.35
C ASN A 68 -34.85 9.44 -8.58
N LEU A 69 -33.67 9.54 -9.21
CA LEU A 69 -32.80 8.39 -9.48
C LEU A 69 -32.15 7.90 -8.16
N PRO A 70 -32.36 6.64 -7.74
CA PRO A 70 -31.73 6.11 -6.53
C PRO A 70 -30.20 5.98 -6.64
N GLU A 71 -29.50 6.07 -5.50
CA GLU A 71 -28.04 5.96 -5.41
C GLU A 71 -27.53 4.58 -5.85
N ASP A 72 -28.28 3.50 -5.59
CA ASP A 72 -27.91 2.13 -5.97
C ASP A 72 -28.40 1.70 -7.37
N ALA A 73 -28.96 2.64 -8.15
CA ALA A 73 -29.63 2.33 -9.40
C ALA A 73 -28.86 2.78 -10.64
N VAL A 74 -28.72 1.89 -11.62
CA VAL A 74 -28.29 2.22 -12.99
C VAL A 74 -29.50 2.75 -13.75
N LEU A 75 -29.39 3.96 -14.29
CA LEU A 75 -30.42 4.53 -15.16
C LEU A 75 -30.43 3.79 -16.50
N VAL A 76 -31.55 3.17 -16.86
CA VAL A 76 -31.72 2.45 -18.13
C VAL A 76 -32.79 3.15 -18.96
N ILE A 77 -32.41 3.72 -20.09
CA ILE A 77 -33.33 4.42 -20.99
C ILE A 77 -33.58 3.55 -22.22
N GLY A 78 -34.85 3.34 -22.57
CA GLY A 78 -35.26 2.62 -23.77
C GLY A 78 -36.32 3.37 -24.57
N LEU A 79 -36.47 2.96 -25.83
CA LEU A 79 -37.57 3.39 -26.70
C LEU A 79 -38.60 2.28 -26.79
N THR A 80 -39.82 2.64 -27.15
CA THR A 80 -40.84 1.67 -27.54
C THR A 80 -40.39 0.85 -28.76
N PRO A 81 -40.82 -0.42 -28.89
CA PRO A 81 -40.29 -1.33 -29.93
C PRO A 81 -40.42 -0.82 -31.36
N GLU A 82 -41.48 -0.07 -31.68
CA GLU A 82 -41.71 0.50 -33.00
C GLU A 82 -40.67 1.56 -33.39
N LEU A 83 -39.93 2.12 -32.44
CA LEU A 83 -38.82 3.04 -32.67
C LEU A 83 -37.45 2.35 -32.71
N GLN A 84 -37.40 1.02 -32.55
CA GLN A 84 -36.17 0.24 -32.60
C GLN A 84 -35.94 -0.37 -34.01
N LYS A 85 -34.71 -0.78 -34.28
CA LYS A 85 -34.26 -1.46 -35.50
C LYS A 85 -33.36 -2.65 -35.15
N LEU A 86 -33.30 -3.65 -36.02
CA LEU A 86 -32.37 -4.78 -35.87
C LEU A 86 -30.95 -4.41 -36.31
N ASP A 87 -30.85 -3.59 -37.34
CA ASP A 87 -29.60 -3.10 -37.91
C ASP A 87 -29.18 -1.74 -37.30
N ALA A 88 -27.87 -1.50 -37.28
CA ALA A 88 -27.31 -0.22 -36.88
C ALA A 88 -28.01 0.94 -37.65
N PRO A 89 -28.41 2.02 -36.96
CA PRO A 89 -28.03 2.43 -35.61
C PRO A 89 -28.97 1.91 -34.49
N TYR A 90 -29.73 0.84 -34.73
CA TYR A 90 -30.59 0.12 -33.77
C TYR A 90 -31.81 0.91 -33.27
N VAL A 91 -31.94 2.18 -33.63
CA VAL A 91 -33.09 3.04 -33.36
C VAL A 91 -33.45 3.87 -34.59
N LYS A 92 -34.72 4.26 -34.72
CA LYS A 92 -35.24 5.05 -35.85
C LYS A 92 -35.05 6.57 -35.68
N ILE A 93 -34.76 7.03 -34.46
CA ILE A 93 -34.56 8.45 -34.16
C ILE A 93 -33.08 8.85 -34.23
N ASN A 94 -32.83 10.08 -34.68
CA ASN A 94 -31.48 10.68 -34.70
C ASN A 94 -31.17 11.50 -33.44
N ASN A 95 -32.20 11.88 -32.68
CA ASN A 95 -32.08 12.72 -31.51
C ASN A 95 -31.50 11.95 -30.31
N ALA A 96 -30.76 12.66 -29.46
CA ALA A 96 -30.21 12.13 -28.22
C ALA A 96 -31.28 12.12 -27.11
N LEU A 97 -31.43 10.97 -26.47
CA LEU A 97 -32.32 10.77 -25.32
C LEU A 97 -31.71 11.32 -24.03
N TYR A 98 -30.38 11.41 -23.98
CA TYR A 98 -29.65 11.72 -22.77
C TYR A 98 -28.44 12.62 -23.07
N GLY A 99 -28.15 13.57 -22.17
CA GLY A 99 -27.13 14.61 -22.35
C GLY A 99 -26.45 14.98 -21.04
N GLY A 100 -25.51 15.93 -21.09
CA GLY A 100 -24.55 16.16 -20.01
C GLY A 100 -25.17 16.63 -18.70
N LEU A 101 -26.17 17.52 -18.73
CA LEU A 101 -26.90 17.95 -17.53
C LEU A 101 -27.57 16.80 -16.76
N MET A 102 -28.03 15.77 -17.48
CA MET A 102 -28.68 14.61 -16.87
C MET A 102 -27.62 13.73 -16.20
N SER A 103 -26.42 13.63 -16.80
CA SER A 103 -25.26 13.03 -16.13
C SER A 103 -24.82 13.80 -14.91
N ALA A 104 -24.78 15.13 -14.96
CA ALA A 104 -24.43 15.93 -13.79
C ALA A 104 -25.40 15.66 -12.62
N ARG A 105 -26.70 15.55 -12.90
CA ARG A 105 -27.70 15.21 -11.89
C ARG A 105 -27.57 13.77 -11.39
N ALA A 106 -27.41 12.80 -12.28
CA ALA A 106 -27.21 11.39 -11.89
C ALA A 106 -25.93 11.19 -11.07
N ASN A 107 -24.87 11.96 -11.38
CA ASN A 107 -23.61 11.95 -10.64
C ASN A 107 -23.78 12.56 -9.25
N TYR A 108 -24.51 13.68 -9.13
CA TYR A 108 -24.87 14.25 -7.83
C TYR A 108 -25.64 13.26 -6.96
N LEU A 109 -26.55 12.48 -7.57
CA LEU A 109 -27.32 11.42 -6.90
C LEU A 109 -26.52 10.12 -6.73
N LYS A 110 -25.23 10.10 -7.11
CA LYS A 110 -24.29 8.97 -6.96
C LYS A 110 -24.73 7.65 -7.60
N SER A 111 -25.61 7.72 -8.60
CA SER A 111 -26.00 6.52 -9.35
C SER A 111 -24.75 5.85 -10.00
N PRO A 112 -24.67 4.52 -10.16
CA PRO A 112 -23.45 3.86 -10.64
C PRO A 112 -23.14 4.09 -12.13
N GLY A 113 -24.15 4.40 -12.94
CA GLY A 113 -23.99 4.69 -14.36
C GLY A 113 -25.30 4.73 -15.14
N THR A 114 -25.20 4.78 -16.46
CA THR A 114 -26.34 4.98 -17.36
C THR A 114 -26.21 4.11 -18.62
N VAL A 115 -27.30 3.45 -19.00
CA VAL A 115 -27.42 2.66 -20.22
C VAL A 115 -28.54 3.24 -21.06
N VAL A 116 -28.25 3.57 -22.32
CA VAL A 116 -29.21 4.18 -23.24
C VAL A 116 -29.34 3.32 -24.48
N PHE A 117 -30.47 2.62 -24.63
CA PHE A 117 -30.85 1.93 -25.86
C PHE A 117 -31.33 2.96 -26.90
N GLY A 118 -30.40 3.80 -27.33
CA GLY A 118 -30.61 4.97 -28.17
C GLY A 118 -29.34 5.82 -28.24
N ARG A 119 -29.51 7.14 -28.44
CA ARG A 119 -28.38 8.06 -28.64
C ARG A 119 -28.15 8.97 -27.44
N ILE A 120 -26.90 9.36 -27.22
CA ILE A 120 -26.49 10.37 -26.24
C ILE A 120 -25.85 11.58 -26.93
N ARG A 121 -25.79 12.72 -26.24
CA ARG A 121 -25.06 13.93 -26.68
C ARG A 121 -24.20 14.47 -25.55
N ASP A 122 -23.42 15.53 -25.81
CA ASP A 122 -22.57 16.20 -24.81
C ASP A 122 -21.45 15.28 -24.28
N LEU A 123 -20.77 14.57 -25.20
CA LEU A 123 -19.78 13.53 -24.88
C LEU A 123 -18.70 13.97 -23.88
N LYS A 124 -18.15 15.17 -24.08
CA LYS A 124 -17.09 15.71 -23.22
C LYS A 124 -17.56 15.90 -21.77
N GLU A 125 -18.82 16.31 -21.57
CA GLU A 125 -19.39 16.48 -20.23
C GLU A 125 -19.53 15.14 -19.51
N HIS A 126 -19.91 14.08 -20.22
CA HIS A 126 -19.95 12.72 -19.63
C HIS A 126 -18.57 12.23 -19.22
N GLN A 127 -17.55 12.53 -20.03
CA GLN A 127 -16.16 12.13 -19.81
C GLN A 127 -15.54 12.90 -18.65
N ASP A 128 -15.81 14.20 -18.55
CA ASP A 128 -15.30 15.05 -17.46
C ASP A 128 -15.91 14.70 -16.10
N LEU A 129 -17.06 14.03 -16.09
CA LEU A 129 -17.68 13.48 -14.89
C LEU A 129 -17.15 12.09 -14.51
N GLU A 130 -16.27 11.48 -15.32
CA GLU A 130 -15.72 10.13 -15.12
C GLU A 130 -16.81 9.09 -14.79
N ARG A 131 -17.93 9.10 -15.53
CA ARG A 131 -19.10 8.27 -15.27
C ARG A 131 -19.32 7.21 -16.35
N ASN A 132 -19.78 6.04 -15.97
CA ASN A 132 -20.18 4.98 -16.90
C ASN A 132 -21.42 5.37 -17.72
N VAL A 133 -21.25 5.58 -19.01
CA VAL A 133 -22.35 5.87 -19.94
C VAL A 133 -22.25 4.99 -21.19
N PHE A 134 -23.25 4.14 -21.39
CA PHE A 134 -23.39 3.22 -22.50
C PHE A 134 -24.50 3.66 -23.44
N ALA A 135 -24.28 3.60 -24.74
CA ALA A 135 -25.30 3.93 -25.74
C ALA A 135 -25.11 3.21 -27.07
N TYR A 136 -26.15 3.12 -27.90
CA TYR A 136 -26.01 2.65 -29.29
C TYR A 136 -25.23 3.65 -30.16
N GLY A 137 -25.25 4.94 -29.82
CA GLY A 137 -24.49 5.93 -30.57
C GLY A 137 -24.65 7.36 -30.08
N LEU A 138 -24.15 8.29 -30.88
CA LEU A 138 -24.18 9.73 -30.60
C LEU A 138 -25.28 10.45 -31.38
N GLY A 139 -25.73 11.57 -30.84
CA GLY A 139 -26.60 12.55 -31.48
C GLY A 139 -26.27 13.96 -30.98
N THR A 140 -26.85 14.98 -31.59
CA THR A 140 -26.63 16.39 -31.18
C THR A 140 -27.92 17.07 -30.72
N ALA A 141 -29.04 16.75 -31.37
CA ALA A 141 -30.34 17.33 -31.08
C ALA A 141 -31.02 16.69 -29.86
N ALA A 142 -31.77 17.48 -29.10
CA ALA A 142 -32.58 16.99 -27.98
C ALA A 142 -33.78 16.17 -28.46
N HIS A 143 -34.26 15.23 -27.65
CA HIS A 143 -35.32 14.30 -27.99
C HIS A 143 -36.75 14.88 -27.96
N ALA A 144 -36.99 15.97 -27.22
CA ALA A 144 -38.32 16.51 -26.95
C ALA A 144 -39.24 16.72 -28.18
N PRO A 145 -38.75 17.11 -29.38
CA PRO A 145 -39.60 17.26 -30.56
C PRO A 145 -40.11 15.94 -31.16
N VAL A 146 -39.42 14.81 -30.91
CA VAL A 146 -39.68 13.54 -31.61
C VAL A 146 -40.20 12.44 -30.70
N VAL A 147 -39.92 12.50 -29.40
CA VAL A 147 -40.41 11.53 -28.42
C VAL A 147 -40.89 12.21 -27.15
N LYS A 148 -41.72 11.49 -26.38
CA LYS A 148 -42.22 11.88 -25.06
C LYS A 148 -41.88 10.83 -24.02
N LEU A 149 -41.75 11.25 -22.78
CA LEU A 149 -41.57 10.36 -21.64
C LEU A 149 -42.88 9.58 -21.42
N ALA A 150 -42.82 8.27 -21.63
CA ALA A 150 -43.98 7.37 -21.60
C ALA A 150 -44.04 6.48 -20.35
N GLY A 151 -42.92 6.31 -19.64
CA GLY A 151 -42.85 5.46 -18.46
C GLY A 151 -41.60 5.69 -17.61
N ILE A 152 -41.75 5.56 -16.30
CA ILE A 152 -40.67 5.50 -15.30
C ILE A 152 -40.90 4.24 -14.47
N ASN A 153 -39.86 3.45 -14.22
CA ASN A 153 -39.94 2.13 -13.56
C ASN A 153 -40.98 1.22 -14.23
N VAL A 154 -40.95 1.17 -15.55
CA VAL A 154 -41.74 0.24 -16.37
C VAL A 154 -40.82 -0.74 -17.09
N PRO A 155 -41.27 -1.96 -17.42
CA PRO A 155 -40.46 -2.89 -18.20
C PRO A 155 -40.07 -2.32 -19.57
N LEU A 156 -38.80 -2.43 -19.94
CA LEU A 156 -38.29 -2.04 -21.26
C LEU A 156 -38.14 -3.29 -22.13
N LYS A 157 -38.75 -3.27 -23.31
CA LYS A 157 -38.59 -4.34 -24.31
C LYS A 157 -37.51 -3.92 -25.32
N ILE A 158 -36.39 -4.62 -25.33
CA ILE A 158 -35.28 -4.37 -26.25
C ILE A 158 -35.31 -5.42 -27.35
N THR A 159 -35.36 -4.97 -28.59
CA THR A 159 -35.40 -5.81 -29.79
C THR A 159 -33.97 -6.20 -30.16
N LEU A 160 -33.70 -7.49 -30.18
CA LEU A 160 -32.38 -8.04 -30.43
C LEU A 160 -32.41 -8.89 -31.69
N ASP A 161 -31.44 -8.66 -32.57
CA ASP A 161 -31.19 -9.52 -33.73
C ASP A 161 -30.39 -10.74 -33.26
N SER A 162 -30.94 -11.93 -33.44
CA SER A 162 -30.35 -13.18 -32.92
C SER A 162 -30.75 -14.37 -33.79
N HIS A 163 -30.06 -15.49 -33.60
CA HIS A 163 -30.33 -16.74 -34.30
C HIS A 163 -31.21 -17.67 -33.46
N PRO A 164 -32.23 -18.34 -34.03
CA PRO A 164 -32.58 -18.35 -35.45
C PRO A 164 -33.40 -17.15 -35.91
N GLU A 165 -34.07 -16.46 -35.00
CA GLU A 165 -34.95 -15.32 -35.30
C GLU A 165 -34.74 -14.20 -34.28
N PRO A 166 -35.00 -12.93 -34.66
CA PRO A 166 -35.02 -11.81 -33.74
C PRO A 166 -36.03 -12.03 -32.60
N TYR A 167 -35.72 -11.51 -31.42
CA TYR A 167 -36.59 -11.60 -30.26
C TYR A 167 -36.56 -10.33 -29.43
N GLN A 168 -37.45 -10.23 -28.43
CA GLN A 168 -37.46 -9.12 -27.48
C GLN A 168 -37.03 -9.60 -26.10
N GLU A 169 -35.98 -9.00 -25.59
CA GLU A 169 -35.54 -9.19 -24.21
C GLU A 169 -36.10 -8.08 -23.33
N THR A 170 -36.61 -8.43 -22.16
CA THR A 170 -37.17 -7.46 -21.23
C THR A 170 -36.16 -7.10 -20.14
N ILE A 171 -36.05 -5.80 -19.83
CA ILE A 171 -35.40 -5.31 -18.61
C ILE A 171 -36.49 -4.81 -17.69
N ASN A 172 -36.66 -5.48 -16.55
CA ASN A 172 -37.60 -5.06 -15.53
C ASN A 172 -36.96 -4.04 -14.58
N PRO A 173 -37.77 -3.18 -13.95
CA PRO A 173 -37.30 -2.41 -12.81
C PRO A 173 -36.68 -3.33 -11.75
N ASP A 174 -35.60 -2.85 -11.14
CA ASP A 174 -34.78 -3.53 -10.14
C ASP A 174 -33.96 -4.75 -10.60
N ASP A 175 -33.98 -5.11 -11.90
CA ASP A 175 -33.02 -6.09 -12.42
C ASP A 175 -31.59 -5.60 -12.21
N TYR A 176 -30.64 -6.52 -12.01
CA TYR A 176 -29.24 -6.12 -11.84
C TYR A 176 -28.61 -5.86 -13.20
N ILE A 177 -28.08 -4.66 -13.39
CA ILE A 177 -27.38 -4.24 -14.60
C ILE A 177 -25.90 -4.12 -14.29
N ILE A 178 -25.08 -4.86 -15.03
CA ILE A 178 -23.63 -4.87 -14.94
C ILE A 178 -23.06 -4.37 -16.25
N GLY A 179 -22.05 -3.51 -16.22
CA GLY A 179 -21.39 -3.03 -17.44
C GLY A 179 -19.91 -2.73 -17.28
N ASP A 180 -19.13 -3.17 -18.26
CA ASP A 180 -17.68 -2.96 -18.35
C ASP A 180 -17.27 -2.65 -19.80
N GLU A 181 -16.01 -2.86 -20.17
CA GLU A 181 -15.55 -2.64 -21.55
C GLU A 181 -16.13 -3.62 -22.59
N ASN A 182 -16.61 -4.79 -22.15
CA ASN A 182 -17.17 -5.80 -23.06
C ASN A 182 -18.65 -5.52 -23.38
N GLY A 183 -19.32 -4.70 -22.59
CA GLY A 183 -20.69 -4.24 -22.84
C GLY A 183 -21.54 -4.27 -21.58
N VAL A 184 -22.82 -4.64 -21.73
CA VAL A 184 -23.81 -4.62 -20.64
C VAL A 184 -24.51 -5.97 -20.53
N VAL A 185 -24.62 -6.47 -19.29
CA VAL A 185 -25.31 -7.71 -18.94
C VAL A 185 -26.40 -7.43 -17.91
N ARG A 186 -27.52 -8.12 -18.04
CA ARG A 186 -28.60 -8.13 -17.04
C ARG A 186 -28.66 -9.47 -16.32
N VAL A 187 -28.75 -9.43 -15.00
CA VAL A 187 -29.15 -10.57 -14.17
C VAL A 187 -30.56 -10.31 -13.68
N ASP A 188 -31.46 -11.24 -13.98
CA ASP A 188 -32.85 -11.19 -13.50
C ASP A 188 -32.87 -11.19 -11.96
N ARG A 189 -33.66 -10.30 -11.36
CA ARG A 189 -33.81 -10.26 -9.90
C ARG A 189 -34.72 -11.37 -9.35
N SER A 190 -35.53 -11.99 -10.22
CA SER A 190 -36.51 -13.00 -9.85
C SER A 190 -35.86 -14.36 -9.64
N GLY A 191 -36.36 -15.08 -8.64
CA GLY A 191 -35.86 -16.41 -8.28
C GLY A 191 -34.47 -16.39 -7.63
N ASP A 192 -33.71 -17.46 -7.85
CA ASP A 192 -32.41 -17.72 -7.21
C ASP A 192 -31.22 -17.48 -8.14
N LEU A 193 -31.44 -16.91 -9.34
CA LEU A 193 -30.42 -16.80 -10.38
C LEU A 193 -29.23 -15.92 -9.95
N ALA A 194 -29.50 -14.77 -9.33
CA ALA A 194 -28.46 -13.90 -8.79
C ALA A 194 -27.61 -14.62 -7.71
N GLN A 195 -28.26 -15.39 -6.83
CA GLN A 195 -27.59 -16.16 -5.79
C GLN A 195 -26.73 -17.29 -6.38
N LYS A 196 -27.25 -18.00 -7.38
CA LYS A 196 -26.53 -19.01 -8.16
C LYS A 196 -25.29 -18.42 -8.86
N CYS A 197 -25.40 -17.21 -9.41
CA CYS A 197 -24.24 -16.52 -9.99
C CYS A 197 -23.18 -16.24 -8.91
N ILE A 198 -23.60 -15.76 -7.73
CA ILE A 198 -22.69 -15.49 -6.60
C ILE A 198 -21.90 -16.72 -6.19
N GLU A 199 -22.53 -17.89 -6.19
CA GLU A 199 -21.89 -19.15 -5.80
C GLU A 199 -20.98 -19.75 -6.87
N TYR A 200 -21.23 -19.43 -8.14
CA TYR A 200 -20.54 -20.02 -9.29
C TYR A 200 -19.34 -19.19 -9.75
N ILE A 201 -19.51 -17.88 -9.89
CA ILE A 201 -18.52 -16.98 -10.49
C ILE A 201 -17.13 -17.09 -9.83
N PRO A 202 -16.99 -17.03 -8.49
CA PRO A 202 -15.66 -17.03 -7.86
C PRO A 202 -14.88 -18.32 -8.16
N LYS A 203 -15.57 -19.47 -8.14
CA LYS A 203 -14.98 -20.79 -8.45
C LYS A 203 -14.51 -20.84 -9.89
N ARG A 204 -15.28 -20.24 -10.79
CA ARG A 204 -14.98 -20.23 -12.22
C ARG A 204 -13.80 -19.33 -12.53
N VAL A 205 -13.78 -18.12 -11.99
CA VAL A 205 -12.69 -17.15 -12.16
C VAL A 205 -11.38 -17.72 -11.62
N ALA A 206 -11.39 -18.33 -10.43
CA ALA A 206 -10.20 -18.97 -9.87
C ALA A 206 -9.69 -20.12 -10.76
N ALA A 207 -10.58 -20.95 -11.30
CA ALA A 207 -10.19 -22.01 -12.22
C ALA A 207 -9.58 -21.44 -13.51
N ASP A 208 -10.14 -20.36 -14.06
CA ASP A 208 -9.67 -19.74 -15.31
C ASP A 208 -8.32 -19.03 -15.14
N GLN A 209 -8.05 -18.45 -13.97
CA GLN A 209 -6.73 -17.94 -13.60
C GLN A 209 -5.67 -19.06 -13.61
N LEU A 210 -5.96 -20.21 -12.99
CA LEU A 210 -5.05 -21.37 -13.01
C LEU A 210 -4.88 -21.96 -14.42
N VAL A 211 -5.93 -21.92 -15.24
CA VAL A 211 -5.83 -22.31 -16.66
C VAL A 211 -4.88 -21.36 -17.40
N ALA A 212 -4.98 -20.05 -17.17
CA ALA A 212 -4.11 -19.07 -17.78
C ALA A 212 -2.64 -19.30 -17.39
N GLU A 213 -2.37 -19.55 -16.10
CA GLU A 213 -1.04 -19.89 -15.60
C GLU A 213 -0.48 -21.18 -16.23
N ASP A 214 -1.31 -22.24 -16.32
CA ASP A 214 -0.92 -23.47 -16.99
C ASP A 214 -0.55 -23.23 -18.47
N ILE A 215 -1.34 -22.42 -19.18
CA ILE A 215 -1.08 -22.07 -20.59
C ILE A 215 0.20 -21.24 -20.72
N GLN A 216 0.43 -20.27 -19.83
CA GLN A 216 1.66 -19.49 -19.79
C GLN A 216 2.89 -20.38 -19.50
N GLY A 217 2.71 -21.45 -18.71
CA GLY A 217 3.68 -22.51 -18.49
C GLY A 217 3.83 -23.52 -19.65
N GLY A 218 3.12 -23.33 -20.77
CA GLY A 218 3.22 -24.17 -21.97
C GLY A 218 2.23 -25.34 -22.05
N ALA A 219 1.27 -25.44 -21.13
CA ALA A 219 0.23 -26.46 -21.20
C ALA A 219 -0.76 -26.21 -22.35
N LYS A 220 -1.37 -27.28 -22.86
CA LYS A 220 -2.44 -27.16 -23.88
C LYS A 220 -3.72 -26.65 -23.23
N CYS A 221 -4.31 -25.61 -23.83
CA CYS A 221 -5.53 -24.94 -23.33
C CYS A 221 -6.68 -25.91 -23.01
N ASN A 222 -7.05 -26.80 -23.94
CA ASN A 222 -8.18 -27.73 -23.74
C ASN A 222 -7.96 -28.72 -22.58
N GLU A 223 -6.72 -29.16 -22.37
CA GLU A 223 -6.36 -30.09 -21.29
C GLU A 223 -6.36 -29.37 -19.94
N ALA A 224 -5.77 -28.18 -19.89
CA ALA A 224 -5.77 -27.32 -18.70
C ALA A 224 -7.20 -26.95 -18.28
N GLN A 225 -8.06 -26.53 -19.22
CA GLN A 225 -9.47 -26.23 -18.96
C GLN A 225 -10.22 -27.43 -18.39
N LYS A 226 -10.10 -28.61 -19.01
CA LYS A 226 -10.78 -29.82 -18.54
C LYS A 226 -10.34 -30.21 -17.13
N ARG A 227 -9.04 -30.10 -16.83
CA ARG A 227 -8.48 -30.46 -15.54
C ARG A 227 -8.89 -29.46 -14.45
N ARG A 228 -8.55 -28.17 -14.60
CA ARG A 228 -8.78 -27.12 -13.60
C ARG A 228 -10.25 -26.84 -13.33
N ARG A 229 -11.13 -26.94 -14.34
CA ARG A 229 -12.58 -26.72 -14.16
C ARG A 229 -13.32 -27.95 -13.60
N ALA A 230 -12.69 -29.12 -13.57
CA ALA A 230 -13.25 -30.35 -12.97
C ALA A 230 -12.76 -30.60 -11.54
N GLU A 231 -11.65 -29.99 -11.13
CA GLU A 231 -11.16 -30.04 -9.75
C GLU A 231 -12.20 -29.44 -8.79
N LYS A 232 -12.58 -30.20 -7.75
CA LYS A 232 -13.33 -29.63 -6.62
C LYS A 232 -12.36 -28.72 -5.87
N ILE A 233 -12.37 -27.44 -6.21
CA ILE A 233 -11.63 -26.43 -5.45
C ILE A 233 -12.31 -26.28 -4.07
N PHE A 234 -11.86 -27.07 -3.10
CA PHE A 234 -12.05 -26.81 -1.66
C PHE A 234 -11.04 -25.74 -1.20
N PRO A 235 -11.30 -25.05 -0.07
CA PRO A 235 -11.17 -23.60 0.10
C PRO A 235 -9.73 -23.10 0.34
N ILE A 236 -8.76 -23.55 -0.46
CA ILE A 236 -7.38 -23.04 -0.41
C ILE A 236 -7.23 -21.85 -1.38
N TYR A 237 -8.10 -21.77 -2.40
CA TYR A 237 -8.16 -20.67 -3.37
C TYR A 237 -9.38 -19.74 -3.18
N LEU A 238 -10.13 -19.89 -2.08
CA LEU A 238 -11.10 -18.87 -1.63
C LEU A 238 -10.42 -17.64 -1.00
N ASN A 239 -9.09 -17.61 -0.94
CA ASN A 239 -8.24 -16.52 -0.43
C ASN A 239 -8.17 -15.26 -1.32
N SER A 240 -9.16 -15.04 -2.20
CA SER A 240 -9.35 -13.74 -2.86
C SER A 240 -10.54 -12.95 -2.31
N MET A 241 -11.28 -13.50 -1.34
CA MET A 241 -12.20 -12.71 -0.54
C MET A 241 -11.47 -12.21 0.71
N VAL A 242 -11.28 -10.91 0.77
CA VAL A 242 -10.86 -10.22 2.00
C VAL A 242 -11.85 -10.59 3.11
N VAL A 243 -11.34 -11.23 4.17
CA VAL A 243 -12.14 -11.73 5.30
C VAL A 243 -12.88 -10.58 6.01
N ASP A 244 -12.32 -9.37 5.97
CA ASP A 244 -12.86 -8.17 6.60
C ASP A 244 -12.69 -6.94 5.71
N THR A 245 -13.78 -6.25 5.35
CA THR A 245 -13.70 -5.04 4.52
C THR A 245 -13.60 -3.74 5.31
N THR A 246 -13.54 -3.78 6.64
CA THR A 246 -13.62 -2.60 7.52
C THR A 246 -12.61 -1.52 7.15
N TYR A 247 -11.33 -1.86 6.92
CA TYR A 247 -10.32 -0.87 6.54
C TYR A 247 -10.53 -0.35 5.12
N TYR A 248 -11.01 -1.18 4.18
CA TYR A 248 -11.33 -0.75 2.83
C TYR A 248 -12.54 0.19 2.80
N ASP A 249 -13.57 -0.13 3.59
CA ASP A 249 -14.78 0.67 3.73
C ASP A 249 -14.49 2.00 4.44
N LEU A 250 -13.62 2.00 5.47
CA LEU A 250 -13.13 3.22 6.11
C LEU A 250 -12.39 4.13 5.14
N LEU A 251 -11.63 3.55 4.20
CA LEU A 251 -10.94 4.29 3.15
C LEU A 251 -11.83 4.60 1.93
N GLU A 252 -13.12 4.26 1.92
CA GLU A 252 -14.00 4.46 0.76
C GLU A 252 -13.44 3.81 -0.55
N VAL A 253 -12.74 2.68 -0.47
CA VAL A 253 -12.15 1.96 -1.61
C VAL A 253 -12.54 0.49 -1.64
N THR A 254 -12.36 -0.18 -2.79
CA THR A 254 -12.65 -1.61 -2.91
C THR A 254 -11.46 -2.47 -2.45
N PRO A 255 -11.68 -3.74 -2.06
CA PRO A 255 -10.61 -4.71 -1.81
C PRO A 255 -9.63 -4.92 -2.98
N THR A 256 -10.09 -4.63 -4.21
CA THR A 256 -9.29 -4.65 -5.44
C THR A 256 -8.55 -3.34 -5.72
N ALA A 257 -8.68 -2.34 -4.84
CA ALA A 257 -8.09 -1.03 -5.05
C ALA A 257 -6.57 -1.13 -5.19
N THR A 258 -6.06 -0.46 -6.20
CA THR A 258 -4.63 -0.28 -6.40
C THR A 258 -4.03 0.54 -5.27
N ASP A 259 -2.72 0.39 -5.05
CA ASP A 259 -1.97 1.19 -4.05
C ASP A 259 -2.21 2.70 -4.26
N LEU A 260 -2.37 3.12 -5.52
CA LEU A 260 -2.67 4.50 -5.89
C LEU A 260 -4.08 4.95 -5.45
N GLU A 261 -5.09 4.10 -5.60
CA GLU A 261 -6.48 4.40 -5.20
C GLU A 261 -6.62 4.46 -3.67
N ILE A 262 -5.97 3.53 -2.96
CA ILE A 262 -5.87 3.51 -1.49
C ILE A 262 -5.25 4.83 -1.00
N LYS A 263 -4.09 5.21 -1.58
CA LYS A 263 -3.40 6.46 -1.25
C LYS A 263 -4.22 7.70 -1.58
N LYS A 264 -4.91 7.71 -2.73
CA LYS A 264 -5.76 8.84 -3.17
C LYS A 264 -6.96 9.02 -2.24
N SER A 265 -7.60 7.92 -1.83
CA SER A 265 -8.79 7.98 -0.99
C SER A 265 -8.47 8.32 0.47
N TYR A 266 -7.38 7.76 1.01
CA TYR A 266 -6.84 8.19 2.30
C TYR A 266 -6.62 9.70 2.35
N ARG A 267 -5.91 10.28 1.36
CA ARG A 267 -5.70 11.73 1.27
C ARG A 267 -7.01 12.51 1.31
N LYS A 268 -8.02 12.09 0.54
CA LYS A 268 -9.33 12.75 0.51
C LYS A 268 -10.00 12.74 1.89
N LEU A 269 -9.96 11.61 2.59
CA LEU A 269 -10.60 11.45 3.89
C LEU A 269 -9.83 12.14 5.02
N ALA A 270 -8.50 12.07 5.00
CA ALA A 270 -7.63 12.77 5.92
C ALA A 270 -7.84 14.29 5.84
N ILE A 271 -8.01 14.87 4.63
CA ILE A 271 -8.38 16.29 4.46
C ILE A 271 -9.73 16.61 5.10
N LYS A 272 -10.70 15.72 4.92
CA LYS A 272 -12.10 15.92 5.34
C LYS A 272 -12.25 15.88 6.85
N TYR A 273 -11.60 14.92 7.51
CA TYR A 273 -11.71 14.67 8.94
C TYR A 273 -10.58 15.26 9.77
N HIS A 274 -9.67 16.02 9.16
CA HIS A 274 -8.53 16.61 9.85
C HIS A 274 -8.94 17.42 11.10
N PRO A 275 -8.26 17.25 12.25
CA PRO A 275 -8.56 17.97 13.48
C PRO A 275 -8.50 19.50 13.33
N ASP A 276 -7.62 20.00 12.46
CA ASP A 276 -7.47 21.44 12.22
C ASP A 276 -8.66 22.09 11.49
N LYS A 277 -9.45 21.30 10.75
CA LYS A 277 -10.69 21.79 10.11
C LYS A 277 -11.93 21.48 10.93
N ASN A 278 -11.77 20.66 11.97
CA ASN A 278 -12.83 20.10 12.79
C ASN A 278 -12.49 20.26 14.28
N HIS A 279 -12.00 21.43 14.69
CA HIS A 279 -11.57 21.67 16.08
C HIS A 279 -12.72 21.41 17.06
N GLY A 280 -12.48 20.60 18.09
CA GLY A 280 -13.48 20.26 19.10
C GLY A 280 -14.54 19.24 18.66
N ASN A 281 -14.42 18.66 17.47
CA ASN A 281 -15.27 17.57 17.00
C ASN A 281 -14.60 16.21 17.28
N GLU A 282 -14.98 15.58 18.39
CA GLU A 282 -14.48 14.27 18.81
C GLU A 282 -14.77 13.17 17.77
N GLU A 283 -15.90 13.24 17.06
CA GLU A 283 -16.27 12.28 16.02
C GLU A 283 -15.34 12.37 14.80
N ALA A 284 -14.98 13.59 14.37
CA ALA A 284 -14.01 13.79 13.30
C ALA A 284 -12.61 13.29 13.68
N ALA A 285 -12.19 13.49 14.93
CA ALA A 285 -10.93 12.97 15.44
C ALA A 285 -10.90 11.44 15.48
N GLU A 286 -12.01 10.81 15.89
CA GLU A 286 -12.13 9.35 15.90
C GLU A 286 -12.14 8.75 14.48
N ILE A 287 -12.85 9.37 13.54
CA ILE A 287 -12.85 8.96 12.13
C ILE A 287 -11.45 9.13 11.53
N PHE A 288 -10.77 10.25 11.80
CA PHE A 288 -9.41 10.50 11.33
C PHE A 288 -8.42 9.44 11.82
N LYS A 289 -8.54 9.02 13.09
CA LYS A 289 -7.74 7.93 13.66
C LYS A 289 -8.00 6.61 12.93
N LYS A 290 -9.26 6.22 12.75
CA LYS A 290 -9.65 4.97 12.07
C LYS A 290 -9.23 4.92 10.59
N VAL A 291 -9.36 6.05 9.87
CA VAL A 291 -8.92 6.19 8.47
C VAL A 291 -7.40 6.09 8.36
N SER A 292 -6.65 6.61 9.34
CA SER A 292 -5.19 6.51 9.37
C SER A 292 -4.71 5.10 9.67
N GLU A 293 -5.33 4.41 10.63
CA GLU A 293 -5.09 2.99 10.92
C GLU A 293 -5.35 2.12 9.68
N ALA A 294 -6.49 2.34 9.01
CA ALA A 294 -6.84 1.63 7.78
C ALA A 294 -5.81 1.82 6.67
N TYR A 295 -5.30 3.04 6.48
CA TYR A 295 -4.25 3.31 5.49
C TYR A 295 -2.93 2.63 5.83
N GLN A 296 -2.51 2.62 7.09
CA GLN A 296 -1.28 1.94 7.51
C GLN A 296 -1.28 0.45 7.14
N ILE A 297 -2.42 -0.23 7.36
CA ILE A 297 -2.56 -1.65 7.06
C ILE A 297 -2.69 -1.89 5.55
N LEU A 298 -3.50 -1.08 4.85
CA LEU A 298 -3.81 -1.32 3.43
C LEU A 298 -2.75 -0.80 2.45
N SER A 299 -1.89 0.14 2.87
CA SER A 299 -0.80 0.65 2.03
C SER A 299 0.43 -0.25 2.00
N ASP A 300 0.62 -1.10 3.00
CA ASP A 300 1.67 -2.11 3.04
C ASP A 300 1.17 -3.42 2.44
N LYS A 301 1.88 -3.96 1.45
CA LYS A 301 1.44 -5.17 0.71
C LYS A 301 1.39 -6.41 1.60
N GLN A 302 2.29 -6.54 2.58
CA GLN A 302 2.33 -7.70 3.46
C GLN A 302 1.24 -7.61 4.53
N LEU A 303 1.06 -6.45 5.15
CA LEU A 303 -0.01 -6.22 6.13
C LEU A 303 -1.38 -6.28 5.48
N ARG A 304 -1.52 -5.75 4.26
CA ARG A 304 -2.74 -5.89 3.45
C ARG A 304 -3.02 -7.35 3.16
N ALA A 305 -2.02 -8.14 2.73
CA ALA A 305 -2.22 -9.56 2.49
C ALA A 305 -2.60 -10.35 3.76
N LYS A 306 -2.00 -10.03 4.90
CA LYS A 306 -2.37 -10.62 6.21
C LYS A 306 -3.79 -10.21 6.60
N TYR A 307 -4.12 -8.93 6.50
CA TYR A 307 -5.46 -8.41 6.76
C TYR A 307 -6.51 -9.05 5.85
N ASP A 308 -6.19 -9.21 4.57
CA ASP A 308 -7.05 -9.84 3.58
C ASP A 308 -7.33 -11.31 3.93
N GLN A 309 -6.35 -12.02 4.49
CA GLN A 309 -6.47 -13.42 4.88
C GLN A 309 -7.14 -13.63 6.24
N HIS A 310 -7.03 -12.68 7.18
CA HIS A 310 -7.32 -12.94 8.60
C HIS A 310 -8.24 -11.92 9.29
N GLY A 311 -8.49 -10.75 8.68
CA GLY A 311 -9.35 -9.70 9.24
C GLY A 311 -8.76 -8.94 10.45
N LEU A 312 -9.55 -8.05 11.08
CA LEU A 312 -9.07 -7.14 12.14
C LEU A 312 -8.53 -7.84 13.40
N SER A 313 -8.97 -9.07 13.68
CA SER A 313 -8.64 -9.79 14.93
C SER A 313 -7.17 -10.19 15.04
N GLU A 314 -6.50 -10.49 13.93
CA GLU A 314 -5.11 -10.97 13.93
C GLU A 314 -4.10 -9.83 13.67
N VAL A 315 -4.52 -8.77 12.97
CA VAL A 315 -3.66 -7.59 12.72
C VAL A 315 -3.37 -6.84 14.02
N ARG A 316 -4.33 -6.73 14.94
CA ARG A 316 -4.13 -6.11 16.26
C ARG A 316 -3.20 -6.89 17.18
N GLU A 317 -3.18 -8.22 17.10
CA GLU A 317 -2.22 -9.06 17.82
C GLU A 317 -0.83 -9.02 17.15
N SER A 318 -0.76 -8.96 15.81
CA SER A 318 0.52 -8.78 15.09
C SER A 318 1.11 -7.35 15.17
N SER A 319 0.33 -6.40 15.70
CA SER A 319 0.80 -5.04 16.00
C SER A 319 1.69 -5.01 17.26
N GLU A 320 1.71 -6.10 18.04
CA GLU A 320 2.75 -6.34 19.05
C GLU A 320 4.02 -6.85 18.36
N MET A 321 4.85 -5.90 17.90
CA MET A 321 6.30 -6.02 17.66
C MET A 321 6.83 -7.39 17.22
N ALA A 322 6.29 -7.98 16.16
CA ALA A 322 6.90 -9.14 15.52
C ALA A 322 7.75 -8.68 14.32
N ASP A 323 9.07 -8.65 14.52
CA ASP A 323 10.15 -8.24 13.59
C ASP A 323 10.54 -6.74 13.59
N PRO A 324 11.51 -6.36 14.45
CA PRO A 324 12.11 -5.02 14.46
C PRO A 324 12.72 -4.56 13.13
N GLU A 325 13.17 -5.47 12.26
CA GLU A 325 13.75 -5.12 10.96
C GLU A 325 12.69 -4.68 9.96
N GLN A 326 11.58 -5.41 9.88
CA GLN A 326 10.45 -5.04 9.02
C GLN A 326 9.81 -3.72 9.48
N PHE A 327 9.65 -3.56 10.78
CA PHE A 327 9.18 -2.31 11.37
C PHE A 327 10.11 -1.13 11.02
N PHE A 328 11.42 -1.36 11.03
CA PHE A 328 12.41 -0.36 10.63
C PHE A 328 12.33 0.00 9.15
N ASP A 329 12.28 -0.97 8.24
CA ASP A 329 12.15 -0.74 6.80
C ASP A 329 10.85 0.02 6.47
N GLN A 330 9.77 -0.25 7.20
CA GLN A 330 8.49 0.46 7.10
C GLN A 330 8.58 1.91 7.62
N ILE A 331 9.33 2.16 8.71
CA ILE A 331 9.49 3.50 9.29
C ILE A 331 10.27 4.45 8.39
N PHE A 332 11.26 3.96 7.65
CA PHE A 332 12.21 4.82 6.94
C PHE A 332 11.96 4.94 5.44
N GLY A 333 10.73 4.66 5.02
CA GLY A 333 10.21 5.01 3.70
C GLY A 333 10.01 3.85 2.71
N GLY A 334 10.08 2.59 3.18
CA GLY A 334 9.67 1.40 2.43
C GLY A 334 10.26 1.26 1.01
N GLU A 335 9.62 0.42 0.17
CA GLU A 335 10.06 0.14 -1.21
C GLU A 335 10.18 1.41 -2.10
N ALA A 336 9.56 2.52 -1.72
CA ALA A 336 9.40 3.72 -2.56
C ALA A 336 10.73 4.42 -2.90
N PHE A 337 11.69 4.44 -1.97
CA PHE A 337 12.99 5.07 -2.18
C PHE A 337 14.08 4.11 -2.71
N LEU A 338 13.77 2.82 -2.90
CA LEU A 338 14.76 1.82 -3.34
C LEU A 338 15.45 2.18 -4.66
N ASP A 339 14.77 2.91 -5.53
CA ASP A 339 15.31 3.40 -6.80
C ASP A 339 16.36 4.51 -6.66
N TYR A 340 16.42 5.16 -5.49
CA TYR A 340 17.28 6.31 -5.22
C TYR A 340 18.38 6.01 -4.23
N ILE A 341 18.07 5.28 -3.16
CA ILE A 341 18.99 5.08 -2.02
C ILE A 341 19.39 3.62 -1.83
N GLY A 342 18.67 2.68 -2.46
CA GLY A 342 18.85 1.25 -2.25
C GLY A 342 18.25 0.77 -0.92
N GLU A 343 18.50 -0.48 -0.58
CA GLU A 343 18.09 -1.04 0.71
C GLU A 343 19.03 -0.55 1.82
N LEU A 344 18.48 -0.18 2.98
CA LEU A 344 19.26 0.23 4.14
C LEU A 344 19.85 -0.99 4.82
N THR A 345 21.18 -1.01 5.01
CA THR A 345 21.87 -2.18 5.57
C THR A 345 22.24 -2.01 7.04
N LEU A 346 22.31 -0.78 7.55
CA LEU A 346 22.79 -0.51 8.90
C LEU A 346 22.02 -1.27 9.99
N PHE A 347 20.69 -1.22 9.96
CA PHE A 347 19.87 -1.86 10.99
C PHE A 347 19.98 -3.40 10.93
N LYS A 348 19.93 -3.99 9.73
CA LYS A 348 20.11 -5.44 9.52
C LYS A 348 21.45 -5.94 10.05
N ASN A 349 22.51 -5.16 9.83
CA ASN A 349 23.83 -5.50 10.38
C ASN A 349 23.85 -5.41 11.92
N LEU A 350 23.19 -4.42 12.51
CA LEU A 350 23.09 -4.26 13.96
C LEU A 350 22.27 -5.39 14.60
N SER A 351 21.11 -5.74 14.04
CA SER A 351 20.27 -6.85 14.51
C SER A 351 21.05 -8.17 14.48
N LYS A 352 21.68 -8.49 13.34
CA LYS A 352 22.50 -9.69 13.19
C LYS A 352 23.68 -9.72 14.16
N GLN A 353 24.30 -8.58 14.42
CA GLN A 353 25.37 -8.48 15.42
C GLN A 353 24.85 -8.74 16.85
N TYR A 354 23.65 -8.24 17.17
CA TYR A 354 23.01 -8.47 18.46
C TYR A 354 22.62 -9.94 18.66
N GLU A 355 22.05 -10.59 17.63
CA GLU A 355 21.73 -12.03 17.66
C GLU A 355 22.97 -12.87 17.96
N LEU A 356 24.10 -12.54 17.33
CA LEU A 356 25.38 -13.21 17.60
C LEU A 356 25.86 -13.01 19.03
N GLU A 357 25.73 -11.79 19.58
CA GLU A 357 26.08 -11.51 20.98
C GLU A 357 25.17 -12.30 21.95
N ALA A 358 23.87 -12.37 21.68
CA ALA A 358 22.89 -13.10 22.49
C ALA A 358 23.12 -14.62 22.44
N GLU A 359 23.38 -15.20 21.26
CA GLU A 359 23.77 -16.60 21.13
C GLU A 359 25.06 -16.91 21.87
N GLU A 360 26.03 -15.99 21.88
CA GLU A 360 27.29 -16.15 22.59
C GLU A 360 27.07 -16.17 24.11
N GLU A 361 26.27 -15.25 24.65
CA GLU A 361 25.89 -15.25 26.06
C GLU A 361 25.14 -16.53 26.45
N ALA A 362 24.20 -16.98 25.62
CA ALA A 362 23.48 -18.24 25.82
C ALA A 362 24.43 -19.46 25.83
N ARG A 363 25.41 -19.50 24.92
CA ARG A 363 26.45 -20.55 24.90
C ARG A 363 27.38 -20.49 26.11
N GLN A 364 27.74 -19.30 26.59
CA GLN A 364 28.52 -19.13 27.82
C GLN A 364 27.75 -19.63 29.05
N ASN A 365 26.47 -19.29 29.14
CA ASN A 365 25.59 -19.77 30.21
C ASN A 365 25.39 -21.29 30.15
N ALA A 366 25.26 -21.87 28.95
CA ALA A 366 25.21 -23.33 28.76
C ALA A 366 26.52 -24.05 29.12
N ALA A 367 27.68 -23.39 28.91
CA ALA A 367 28.99 -23.90 29.27
C ALA A 367 29.21 -23.89 30.79
N LEU A 368 28.76 -22.83 31.49
CA LEU A 368 28.81 -22.72 32.95
C LEU A 368 27.86 -23.69 33.67
N THR A 369 26.72 -24.04 33.04
CA THR A 369 25.73 -24.98 33.60
C THR A 369 26.03 -26.46 33.30
N GLY A 370 27.14 -26.76 32.62
CA GLY A 370 27.66 -28.12 32.44
C GLY A 370 27.03 -28.93 31.30
N ASN A 371 26.26 -28.30 30.40
CA ASN A 371 25.52 -29.02 29.35
C ASN A 371 26.26 -29.15 27.99
N LEU A 372 27.50 -28.69 27.88
CA LEU A 372 28.33 -28.88 26.67
C LEU A 372 29.16 -30.16 26.76
N ARG A 373 28.71 -31.22 26.06
CA ARG A 373 29.54 -32.39 25.74
C ARG A 373 30.62 -31.98 24.75
N LEU A 374 31.83 -31.71 25.24
CA LEU A 374 33.02 -31.56 24.40
C LEU A 374 33.32 -32.89 23.71
N GLU A 375 33.66 -32.86 22.41
CA GLU A 375 34.07 -34.05 21.66
C GLU A 375 35.24 -34.75 22.35
N ASP A 376 35.01 -36.00 22.73
CA ASP A 376 35.94 -36.86 23.46
C ASP A 376 37.25 -37.08 22.67
N GLY A 377 38.38 -36.75 23.30
CA GLY A 377 39.68 -37.33 22.95
C GLY A 377 40.89 -36.40 22.85
N LYS A 378 40.74 -35.09 22.66
CA LYS A 378 41.89 -34.17 22.46
C LYS A 378 42.37 -33.40 23.70
N TYR A 379 41.59 -33.39 24.78
CA TYR A 379 41.80 -32.46 25.91
C TYR A 379 41.74 -33.14 27.29
N ALA A 380 41.82 -34.48 27.34
CA ALA A 380 41.64 -35.27 28.55
C ALA A 380 42.69 -34.98 29.65
N ASP A 381 43.91 -34.62 29.25
CA ASP A 381 45.06 -34.43 30.16
C ASP A 381 45.28 -32.97 30.63
N LEU A 382 44.37 -32.04 30.28
CA LEU A 382 44.49 -30.62 30.62
C LEU A 382 43.75 -30.29 31.93
N SER A 383 44.28 -29.36 32.72
CA SER A 383 43.56 -28.84 33.89
C SER A 383 42.32 -28.06 33.46
N GLU A 384 41.30 -27.97 34.33
CA GLU A 384 40.08 -27.20 34.07
C GLU A 384 40.36 -25.73 33.70
N GLU A 385 41.38 -25.13 34.30
CA GLU A 385 41.82 -23.77 33.97
C GLU A 385 42.40 -23.66 32.55
N GLN A 386 43.11 -24.70 32.08
CA GLN A 386 43.66 -24.78 30.73
C GLN A 386 42.56 -25.02 29.68
N LYS A 387 41.58 -25.87 29.99
CA LYS A 387 40.40 -26.08 29.14
C LYS A 387 39.60 -24.79 28.97
N LEU A 388 39.37 -24.05 30.06
CA LEU A 388 38.66 -22.76 30.02
C LEU A 388 39.41 -21.70 29.20
N LYS A 389 40.75 -21.61 29.33
CA LYS A 389 41.56 -20.70 28.51
C LYS A 389 41.52 -21.05 27.02
N MET A 390 41.59 -22.34 26.67
CA MET A 390 41.51 -22.76 25.26
C MET A 390 40.11 -22.54 24.68
N MET A 391 39.04 -22.80 25.45
CA MET A 391 37.67 -22.49 25.03
C MET A 391 37.49 -21.00 24.78
N LYS A 392 37.93 -20.12 25.69
CA LYS A 392 37.86 -18.65 25.48
C LYS A 392 38.61 -18.20 24.24
N LYS A 393 39.81 -18.74 24.01
CA LYS A 393 40.63 -18.39 22.84
C LYS A 393 40.01 -18.87 21.53
N GLU A 394 39.41 -20.06 21.52
CA GLU A 394 38.71 -20.59 20.35
C GLU A 394 37.42 -19.81 20.08
N GLN A 395 36.69 -19.41 21.14
CA GLN A 395 35.53 -18.53 21.03
C GLN A 395 35.88 -17.16 20.46
N GLU A 396 36.95 -16.51 20.96
CA GLU A 396 37.44 -15.24 20.40
C GLU A 396 37.83 -15.36 18.93
N ARG A 397 38.40 -16.51 18.54
CA ARG A 397 38.77 -16.78 17.14
C ARG A 397 37.52 -16.93 16.27
N VAL A 398 36.55 -17.74 16.67
CA VAL A 398 35.27 -17.94 15.95
C VAL A 398 34.52 -16.62 15.84
N LYS A 399 34.43 -15.84 16.93
CA LYS A 399 33.80 -14.51 16.93
C LYS A 399 34.45 -13.58 15.91
N LYS A 400 35.78 -13.55 15.87
CA LYS A 400 36.51 -12.73 14.90
C LYS A 400 36.28 -13.19 13.46
N GLU A 401 36.34 -14.50 13.21
CA GLU A 401 36.11 -15.08 11.86
C GLU A 401 34.67 -14.79 11.37
N GLU A 402 33.69 -14.85 12.25
CA GLU A 402 32.29 -14.56 11.95
C GLU A 402 32.06 -13.05 11.70
N GLN A 403 32.67 -12.18 12.52
CA GLN A 403 32.64 -10.74 12.30
C GLN A 403 33.29 -10.35 10.96
N ASP A 404 34.46 -10.90 10.66
CA ASP A 404 35.16 -10.65 9.38
C ASP A 404 34.30 -11.12 8.18
N ARG A 405 33.55 -12.23 8.33
CA ARG A 405 32.60 -12.72 7.32
C ARG A 405 31.44 -11.74 7.10
N LEU A 406 30.84 -11.25 8.19
CA LEU A 406 29.74 -10.27 8.11
C LEU A 406 30.17 -8.96 7.47
N ASP A 407 31.36 -8.46 7.83
CA ASP A 407 31.90 -7.23 7.26
C ASP A 407 32.13 -7.36 5.74
N GLU A 408 32.61 -8.52 5.28
CA GLU A 408 32.78 -8.80 3.86
C GLU A 408 31.44 -8.97 3.13
N GLU A 409 30.47 -9.69 3.69
CA GLU A 409 29.10 -9.79 3.16
C GLU A 409 28.45 -8.40 3.00
N SER A 410 28.55 -7.56 4.04
CA SER A 410 28.03 -6.19 4.05
C SER A 410 28.68 -5.33 2.96
N ARG A 411 30.00 -5.47 2.78
CA ARG A 411 30.75 -4.77 1.73
C ARG A 411 30.32 -5.21 0.32
N GLN A 412 30.15 -6.51 0.09
CA GLN A 412 29.70 -7.03 -1.21
C GLN A 412 28.30 -6.53 -1.54
N ARG A 413 27.39 -6.59 -0.58
CA ARG A 413 26.02 -6.10 -0.73
C ARG A 413 25.96 -4.61 -1.06
N LYS A 414 26.77 -3.78 -0.38
CA LYS A 414 26.88 -2.35 -0.69
C LYS A 414 27.35 -2.08 -2.12
N GLU A 415 28.31 -2.87 -2.61
CA GLU A 415 28.77 -2.75 -4.01
C GLU A 415 27.71 -3.20 -5.03
N GLU A 416 26.90 -4.22 -4.71
CA GLU A 416 25.76 -4.64 -5.54
C GLU A 416 24.67 -3.56 -5.61
N ILE A 417 24.27 -3.02 -4.45
CA ILE A 417 23.32 -1.90 -4.36
C ILE A 417 23.82 -0.72 -5.19
N LYS A 418 25.09 -0.35 -5.04
CA LYS A 418 25.70 0.74 -5.82
C LYS A 418 25.62 0.50 -7.32
N LYS A 419 25.92 -0.71 -7.80
CA LYS A 419 25.86 -1.04 -9.24
C LYS A 419 24.44 -0.90 -9.79
N GLU A 420 23.44 -1.41 -9.08
CA GLU A 420 22.04 -1.29 -9.49
C GLU A 420 21.57 0.17 -9.49
N LEU A 421 21.93 0.95 -8.47
CA LEU A 421 21.59 2.38 -8.40
C LEU A 421 22.27 3.19 -9.50
N VAL A 422 23.52 2.88 -9.86
CA VAL A 422 24.21 3.52 -11.01
C VAL A 422 23.44 3.26 -12.30
N LYS A 423 23.02 2.02 -12.54
CA LYS A 423 22.21 1.66 -13.72
C LYS A 423 20.87 2.41 -13.75
N LYS A 424 20.16 2.45 -12.62
CA LYS A 424 18.89 3.18 -12.48
C LYS A 424 19.06 4.69 -12.69
N LEU A 425 20.09 5.29 -12.10
CA LEU A 425 20.37 6.71 -12.28
C LEU A 425 20.71 7.04 -13.73
N ILE A 426 21.54 6.22 -14.40
CA ILE A 426 21.83 6.41 -15.83
C ILE A 426 20.55 6.36 -16.66
N ALA A 427 19.66 5.39 -16.40
CA ALA A 427 18.37 5.28 -17.10
C ALA A 427 17.44 6.49 -16.85
N LYS A 428 17.48 7.06 -15.64
CA LYS A 428 16.75 8.31 -15.34
C LYS A 428 17.35 9.51 -16.11
N LEU A 429 18.67 9.62 -16.18
CA LEU A 429 19.35 10.70 -16.91
C LEU A 429 19.26 10.54 -18.44
N SER A 430 19.11 9.33 -18.97
CA SER A 430 18.98 9.09 -20.42
C SER A 430 17.73 9.73 -21.02
N LEU A 431 16.67 9.90 -20.22
CA LEU A 431 15.46 10.64 -20.60
C LEU A 431 15.72 12.09 -21.01
N TYR A 432 16.84 12.67 -20.58
CA TYR A 432 17.31 13.99 -21.00
C TYR A 432 18.47 13.87 -22.00
N THR A 433 19.48 13.06 -21.67
CA THR A 433 20.74 13.04 -22.42
C THR A 433 20.64 12.38 -23.80
N GLU A 434 19.61 11.57 -24.09
CA GLU A 434 19.39 10.92 -25.39
C GLU A 434 18.35 11.65 -26.26
N THR A 435 18.09 12.93 -26.00
CA THR A 435 17.05 13.71 -26.69
C THR A 435 17.61 14.96 -27.37
N ASP A 436 16.76 15.63 -28.16
CA ASP A 436 17.07 16.93 -28.76
C ASP A 436 17.08 18.09 -27.76
N LYS A 437 16.69 17.83 -26.50
CA LYS A 437 16.61 18.81 -25.41
C LYS A 437 15.74 20.02 -25.76
N SER A 438 14.72 19.82 -26.60
CA SER A 438 13.69 20.82 -26.88
C SER A 438 12.94 21.21 -25.59
N ASP A 439 12.36 22.42 -25.57
CA ASP A 439 11.70 22.95 -24.38
C ASP A 439 10.57 22.03 -23.86
N ASP A 440 9.86 21.35 -24.76
CA ASP A 440 8.80 20.39 -24.41
C ASP A 440 9.34 19.11 -23.76
N ILE A 441 10.51 18.64 -24.19
CA ILE A 441 11.20 17.50 -23.58
C ILE A 441 11.75 17.88 -22.20
N ILE A 442 12.36 19.06 -22.07
CA ILE A 442 12.84 19.58 -20.78
C ILE A 442 11.67 19.72 -19.80
N ARG A 443 10.52 20.22 -20.27
CA ARG A 443 9.31 20.33 -19.45
C ARG A 443 8.81 18.96 -19.01
N SER A 444 8.68 18.01 -19.93
CA SER A 444 8.24 16.64 -19.64
C SER A 444 9.17 15.94 -18.64
N PHE A 445 10.49 16.10 -18.82
CA PHE A 445 11.50 15.60 -17.90
C PHE A 445 11.30 16.17 -16.50
N LYS A 446 11.19 17.50 -16.36
CA LYS A 446 10.95 18.15 -15.07
C LYS A 446 9.63 17.70 -14.44
N SER A 447 8.55 17.65 -15.21
CA SER A 447 7.22 17.23 -14.74
C SER A 447 7.23 15.80 -14.20
N LYS A 448 7.97 14.87 -14.83
CA LYS A 448 8.14 13.51 -14.32
C LYS A 448 8.77 13.50 -12.92
N PHE A 449 9.89 14.20 -12.73
CA PHE A 449 10.55 14.23 -11.42
C PHE A 449 9.80 15.06 -10.38
N GLN A 450 9.02 16.05 -10.81
CA GLN A 450 8.09 16.76 -9.94
C GLN A 450 7.05 15.78 -9.39
N LEU A 451 6.43 14.97 -10.25
CA LEU A 451 5.45 13.97 -9.83
C LEU A 451 6.06 12.89 -8.91
N GLU A 452 7.28 12.44 -9.21
CA GLU A 452 8.00 11.51 -8.33
C GLU A 452 8.26 12.15 -6.95
N ALA A 453 8.71 13.42 -6.89
CA ALA A 453 8.92 14.12 -5.63
C ALA A 453 7.61 14.35 -4.85
N GLU A 454 6.51 14.67 -5.52
CA GLU A 454 5.18 14.79 -4.91
C GLU A 454 4.67 13.48 -4.30
N ASN A 455 5.06 12.34 -4.87
CA ASN A 455 4.74 11.03 -4.32
C ASN A 455 5.63 10.67 -3.13
N LEU A 456 6.93 10.90 -3.27
CA LEU A 456 7.96 10.54 -2.28
C LEU A 456 7.95 11.43 -1.04
N LYS A 457 7.55 12.70 -1.16
CA LYS A 457 7.51 13.63 -0.01
C LYS A 457 6.53 13.18 1.08
N MET A 458 5.58 12.31 0.75
CA MET A 458 4.56 11.84 1.69
C MET A 458 4.99 10.60 2.49
N GLU A 459 6.12 9.99 2.15
CA GLU A 459 6.69 8.88 2.93
C GLU A 459 7.30 9.41 4.24
N SER A 460 7.45 8.53 5.22
CA SER A 460 8.13 8.82 6.49
C SER A 460 9.56 9.29 6.23
N PHE A 461 9.94 10.46 6.79
CA PHE A 461 11.19 11.17 6.48
C PHE A 461 11.40 11.50 4.98
N GLY A 462 10.41 11.29 4.12
CA GLY A 462 10.56 11.39 2.68
C GLY A 462 10.99 12.77 2.19
N LEU A 463 10.53 13.83 2.86
CA LEU A 463 10.97 15.20 2.56
C LEU A 463 12.46 15.40 2.88
N GLU A 464 12.94 14.90 4.02
CA GLU A 464 14.35 14.99 4.42
C GLU A 464 15.25 14.17 3.48
N ILE A 465 14.80 12.98 3.06
CA ILE A 465 15.50 12.14 2.08
C ILE A 465 15.58 12.84 0.73
N LEU A 466 14.47 13.38 0.22
CA LEU A 466 14.43 14.15 -1.03
C LEU A 466 15.40 15.34 -0.98
N HIS A 467 15.39 16.11 0.12
CA HIS A 467 16.29 17.24 0.31
C HIS A 467 17.76 16.82 0.34
N THR A 468 18.05 15.67 0.93
CA THR A 468 19.39 15.07 1.00
C THR A 468 19.87 14.66 -0.39
N ILE A 469 19.07 13.90 -1.15
CA ILE A 469 19.34 13.53 -2.54
C ILE A 469 19.57 14.78 -3.37
N GLY A 470 18.64 15.74 -3.31
CA GLY A 470 18.69 16.95 -4.12
C GLY A 470 19.91 17.81 -3.83
N SER A 471 20.27 17.95 -2.55
CA SER A 471 21.47 18.69 -2.14
C SER A 471 22.76 18.02 -2.64
N ILE A 472 22.87 16.70 -2.57
CA ILE A 472 24.03 15.95 -3.08
C ILE A 472 24.12 16.06 -4.60
N TYR A 473 23.01 15.87 -5.32
CA TYR A 473 22.93 15.98 -6.77
C TYR A 473 23.39 17.36 -7.24
N ILE A 474 22.86 18.43 -6.66
CA ILE A 474 23.26 19.81 -6.97
C ILE A 474 24.75 20.04 -6.67
N ALA A 475 25.23 19.60 -5.51
CA ALA A 475 26.62 19.82 -5.09
C ALA A 475 27.60 19.13 -6.05
N LYS A 476 27.41 17.84 -6.28
CA LYS A 476 28.27 17.02 -7.15
C LYS A 476 28.24 17.51 -8.61
N ALA A 477 27.05 17.80 -9.14
CA ALA A 477 26.91 18.33 -10.49
C ALA A 477 27.64 19.67 -10.66
N ASN A 478 27.48 20.60 -9.70
CA ASN A 478 28.17 21.90 -9.76
C ASN A 478 29.69 21.77 -9.62
N ILE A 479 30.19 20.89 -8.74
CA ILE A 479 31.63 20.61 -8.60
C ILE A 479 32.17 20.09 -9.94
N PHE A 480 31.48 19.12 -10.54
CA PHE A 480 31.87 18.53 -11.82
C PHE A 480 31.86 19.56 -12.97
N MET A 481 30.80 20.36 -13.10
CA MET A 481 30.73 21.39 -14.15
C MET A 481 31.79 22.48 -13.98
N ARG A 482 32.12 22.87 -12.74
CA ARG A 482 33.18 23.86 -12.47
C ARG A 482 34.57 23.32 -12.79
N SER A 483 34.86 22.07 -12.42
CA SER A 483 36.15 21.47 -12.72
C SER A 483 36.41 21.38 -14.23
N HIS A 484 35.35 21.21 -15.04
CA HIS A 484 35.44 21.14 -16.50
C HIS A 484 35.39 22.51 -17.22
N ARG A 485 34.97 23.60 -16.55
CA ARG A 485 35.03 24.97 -17.12
C ARG A 485 36.39 25.66 -16.95
N THR A 486 37.29 25.11 -16.14
CA THR A 486 38.57 25.76 -15.81
C THR A 486 39.69 25.16 -16.66
N PHE A 487 39.97 25.77 -17.82
CA PHE A 487 40.95 25.33 -18.83
C PHE A 487 42.44 25.51 -18.44
N LEU A 488 42.78 25.93 -17.21
CA LEU A 488 44.17 26.23 -16.82
C LEU A 488 44.51 25.77 -15.38
N GLY A 489 44.64 24.45 -15.21
CA GLY A 489 45.69 23.79 -14.40
C GLY A 489 45.94 24.10 -12.91
N LEU A 490 45.31 25.09 -12.27
CA LEU A 490 45.69 25.53 -10.91
C LEU A 490 44.49 25.95 -10.04
N GLY A 491 43.43 25.15 -10.00
CA GLY A 491 42.26 25.42 -9.13
C GLY A 491 41.55 24.21 -8.52
N GLY A 492 42.02 22.98 -8.76
CA GLY A 492 41.27 21.75 -8.45
C GLY A 492 41.57 21.06 -7.12
N TRP A 493 42.59 21.49 -6.36
CA TRP A 493 43.05 20.73 -5.18
C TRP A 493 42.55 21.28 -3.83
N MET A 494 42.24 22.59 -3.72
CA MET A 494 41.90 23.23 -2.44
C MET A 494 40.43 23.09 -1.99
N GLY A 495 39.55 22.53 -2.83
CA GLY A 495 38.16 22.27 -2.44
C GLY A 495 37.97 20.99 -1.60
N SER A 496 38.90 20.03 -1.70
CA SER A 496 38.75 18.70 -1.11
C SER A 496 39.15 18.59 0.37
N LEU A 497 39.89 19.56 0.92
CA LEU A 497 40.33 19.53 2.31
C LEU A 497 39.24 20.00 3.30
N ARG A 498 38.28 20.82 2.86
CA ARG A 498 37.21 21.33 3.73
C ARG A 498 36.07 20.32 3.92
N GLU A 499 35.92 19.36 3.02
CA GLU A 499 34.96 18.25 3.13
C GLU A 499 35.47 17.12 4.04
N LYS A 500 36.77 16.82 4.04
CA LYS A 500 37.35 15.75 4.88
C LYS A 500 37.29 16.05 6.39
N GLY A 501 37.24 17.33 6.78
CA GLY A 501 37.15 17.72 8.19
C GLY A 501 35.77 17.50 8.84
N GLY A 502 34.69 17.52 8.04
CA GLY A 502 33.32 17.26 8.52
C GLY A 502 33.02 15.77 8.66
N ILE A 503 33.47 14.98 7.68
CA ILE A 503 33.21 13.54 7.60
C ILE A 503 33.81 12.78 8.80
N ILE A 504 35.03 13.13 9.23
CA ILE A 504 35.67 12.47 10.39
C ILE A 504 34.92 12.74 11.70
N LYS A 505 34.29 13.92 11.84
CA LYS A 505 33.50 14.29 13.04
C LYS A 505 32.13 13.63 13.04
N ASP A 506 31.51 13.48 11.88
CA ASP A 506 30.19 12.88 11.74
C ASP A 506 30.24 11.35 11.83
N THR A 507 31.26 10.69 11.27
CA THR A 507 31.51 9.24 11.47
C THR A 507 31.76 8.89 12.95
N PHE A 508 32.48 9.73 13.69
CA PHE A 508 32.70 9.52 15.13
C PHE A 508 31.41 9.60 15.96
N ARG A 509 30.43 10.41 15.51
CA ARG A 509 29.11 10.57 16.14
C ARG A 509 28.10 9.48 15.74
N THR A 510 28.37 8.71 14.68
CA THR A 510 27.57 7.55 14.28
C THR A 510 27.90 6.34 15.13
N ILE A 511 29.20 6.13 15.39
CA ILE A 511 29.67 5.07 16.28
C ILE A 511 29.06 5.24 17.68
N SER A 512 28.96 6.48 18.19
CA SER A 512 28.28 6.73 19.47
C SER A 512 26.78 6.45 19.43
N SER A 513 26.11 6.64 18.30
CA SER A 513 24.66 6.40 18.18
C SER A 513 24.33 4.91 18.00
N ALA A 514 25.19 4.13 17.33
CA ALA A 514 25.09 2.67 17.33
C ALA A 514 25.29 2.08 18.73
N LEU A 515 26.25 2.61 19.50
CA LEU A 515 26.46 2.24 20.90
C LEU A 515 25.26 2.61 21.79
N GLU A 516 24.65 3.78 21.58
CA GLU A 516 23.43 4.20 22.29
C GLU A 516 22.23 3.29 21.95
N ALA A 517 22.05 2.89 20.68
CA ALA A 517 21.02 1.94 20.28
C ALA A 517 21.24 0.56 20.93
N GLN A 518 22.47 0.04 20.88
CA GLN A 518 22.84 -1.24 21.49
C GLN A 518 22.61 -1.23 23.00
N SER A 519 23.04 -0.17 23.71
CA SER A 519 22.82 -0.07 25.16
C SER A 519 21.34 0.03 25.53
N THR A 520 20.54 0.70 24.69
CA THR A 520 19.10 0.87 24.90
C THR A 520 18.33 -0.43 24.62
N MET A 521 18.75 -1.20 23.60
CA MET A 521 18.21 -2.54 23.31
C MET A 521 18.50 -3.52 24.44
N GLN A 522 19.71 -3.50 25.01
CA GLN A 522 20.07 -4.31 26.18
C GLN A 522 19.24 -3.94 27.42
N GLU A 523 18.93 -2.66 27.60
CA GLU A 523 18.06 -2.19 28.69
C GLU A 523 16.62 -2.67 28.52
N LEU A 524 16.09 -2.61 27.28
CA LEU A 524 14.76 -3.13 26.94
C LEU A 524 14.67 -4.65 27.18
N ALA A 525 15.65 -5.42 26.71
CA ALA A 525 15.71 -6.88 26.87
C ALA A 525 15.74 -7.32 28.35
N LYS A 526 16.50 -6.61 29.19
CA LYS A 526 16.53 -6.88 30.63
C LYS A 526 15.18 -6.60 31.30
N MET A 527 14.46 -5.58 30.83
CA MET A 527 13.12 -5.29 31.35
C MET A 527 12.10 -6.33 30.91
N THR A 528 12.15 -6.81 29.67
CA THR A 528 11.26 -7.88 29.18
C THR A 528 11.51 -9.20 29.90
N GLU A 529 12.78 -9.58 30.13
CA GLU A 529 13.12 -10.77 30.93
C GLU A 529 12.63 -10.65 32.37
N LYS A 530 12.79 -9.46 32.99
CA LYS A 530 12.29 -9.20 34.34
C LYS A 530 10.76 -9.32 34.39
N ARG A 531 10.05 -8.86 33.36
CA ARG A 531 8.58 -8.99 33.22
C ARG A 531 8.15 -10.45 33.10
N GLU A 532 8.81 -11.26 32.27
CA GLU A 532 8.53 -12.69 32.15
C GLU A 532 8.78 -13.46 33.46
N GLN A 533 9.83 -13.11 34.20
CA GLN A 533 10.12 -13.70 35.51
C GLN A 533 9.05 -13.33 36.55
N MET A 534 8.58 -12.08 36.54
CA MET A 534 7.52 -11.62 37.44
C MET A 534 6.16 -12.29 37.11
N GLN A 535 5.81 -12.45 35.83
CA GLN A 535 4.58 -13.15 35.40
C GLN A 535 4.62 -14.64 35.76
N LYS A 536 5.77 -15.33 35.56
CA LYS A 536 5.94 -16.74 35.98
C LYS A 536 5.86 -16.93 37.49
N SER A 537 6.18 -15.90 38.28
CA SER A 537 6.06 -15.95 39.75
C SER A 537 4.62 -15.79 40.26
N GLU A 538 3.71 -15.24 39.46
CA GLU A 538 2.26 -15.18 39.77
C GLU A 538 1.53 -16.49 39.44
N GLU A 539 1.92 -17.20 38.38
CA GLU A 539 1.27 -18.47 37.98
C GLU A 539 1.69 -19.67 38.85
N GLY A 540 2.83 -19.60 39.56
CA GLY A 540 3.33 -20.68 40.43
C GLY A 540 2.83 -20.64 41.89
N GLY A 541 1.91 -19.73 42.24
CA GLY A 541 1.51 -19.44 43.61
C GLY A 541 0.31 -20.22 44.17
N ASP A 542 -0.35 -21.07 43.38
CA ASP A 542 -1.53 -21.83 43.82
C ASP A 542 -1.30 -23.34 43.72
N GLU A 543 -0.52 -23.89 44.65
CA GLU A 543 -0.68 -25.29 45.06
C GLU A 543 -0.08 -25.53 46.46
N THR A 544 -0.90 -26.14 47.32
CA THR A 544 -0.64 -26.66 48.68
C THR A 544 -0.82 -25.73 49.89
N LEU A 545 -2.06 -25.63 50.36
CA LEU A 545 -2.36 -25.53 51.80
C LEU A 545 -3.25 -26.72 52.18
N ASP A 546 -2.64 -27.76 52.78
CA ASP A 546 -3.37 -28.77 53.54
C ASP A 546 -2.74 -28.96 54.93
N SER A 547 -3.59 -28.78 55.93
CA SER A 547 -3.54 -29.27 57.32
C SER A 547 -2.37 -28.88 58.23
N GLY A 548 -2.69 -28.34 59.42
CA GLY A 548 -1.75 -28.37 60.55
C GLY A 548 -1.94 -27.34 61.67
N GLU A 549 -2.94 -27.59 62.53
CA GLU A 549 -2.92 -27.38 63.99
C GLU A 549 -2.71 -26.00 64.67
N LYS A 550 -3.74 -25.69 65.49
CA LYS A 550 -3.73 -25.33 66.94
C LYS A 550 -3.17 -24.00 67.46
N LYS A 551 -4.06 -23.39 68.26
CA LYS A 551 -3.87 -22.41 69.34
C LYS A 551 -2.75 -22.83 70.30
N ASP A 552 -1.93 -21.89 70.79
CA ASP A 552 -2.11 -21.28 72.13
C ASP A 552 -1.03 -20.23 72.47
N GLU A 553 -1.45 -19.30 73.32
CA GLU A 553 -0.74 -18.52 74.35
C GLU A 553 0.43 -17.58 73.98
N GLY A 554 0.25 -16.32 74.40
CA GLY A 554 1.24 -15.25 74.24
C GLY A 554 2.23 -15.13 75.40
N ASN A 555 3.28 -14.35 75.19
CA ASN A 555 3.79 -13.41 76.18
C ASN A 555 4.66 -12.32 75.53
N GLU A 556 4.77 -11.23 76.28
CA GLU A 556 5.20 -9.87 76.03
C GLU A 556 6.62 -9.61 75.52
N ASN A 557 6.75 -8.36 75.02
CA ASN A 557 7.93 -7.48 75.02
C ASN A 557 9.09 -7.82 74.09
N SER A 558 9.27 -6.99 73.06
CA SER A 558 10.13 -5.81 73.20
C SER A 558 10.14 -4.96 71.93
N LYS A 559 10.23 -3.65 72.14
CA LYS A 559 10.50 -2.64 71.14
C LYS A 559 11.90 -2.90 70.59
N ASP A 560 12.01 -3.24 69.30
CA ASP A 560 13.10 -2.86 68.40
C ASP A 560 12.81 -3.42 66.99
N ALA A 561 11.89 -2.76 66.28
CA ALA A 561 11.73 -2.91 64.84
C ALA A 561 11.85 -1.53 64.21
N LYS A 562 13.09 -1.07 64.04
CA LYS A 562 13.44 0.02 63.11
C LYS A 562 14.54 -0.48 62.17
N ASN A 563 14.22 -0.35 60.88
CA ASN A 563 15.12 -0.45 59.73
C ASN A 563 15.65 -1.84 59.36
N ALA A 564 14.74 -2.68 58.88
CA ALA A 564 14.96 -3.37 57.61
C ALA A 564 13.78 -3.03 56.69
N LYS A 565 13.79 -1.82 56.10
CA LYS A 565 13.02 -1.58 54.88
C LYS A 565 13.75 -2.33 53.78
N THR A 566 13.43 -3.61 53.65
CA THR A 566 13.55 -4.31 52.36
C THR A 566 12.77 -3.43 51.39
N ALA A 567 13.46 -2.78 50.45
CA ALA A 567 12.79 -2.14 49.33
C ALA A 567 12.12 -3.27 48.56
N GLN A 568 10.85 -3.54 48.87
CA GLN A 568 9.95 -4.11 47.88
C GLN A 568 9.95 -3.08 46.75
N GLU A 569 10.69 -3.37 45.68
CA GLU A 569 10.52 -2.66 44.41
C GLU A 569 9.04 -2.79 44.08
N GLU A 570 8.29 -1.69 44.23
CA GLU A 570 6.90 -1.62 43.79
C GLU A 570 6.87 -2.00 42.30
N ILE A 571 6.04 -2.98 41.97
CA ILE A 571 5.83 -3.40 40.58
C ILE A 571 5.35 -2.15 39.82
N PRO A 572 6.11 -1.67 38.83
CA PRO A 572 5.68 -0.53 38.02
C PRO A 572 4.33 -0.86 37.40
N SER A 573 3.38 0.08 37.39
CA SER A 573 2.10 -0.14 36.73
C SER A 573 2.32 -0.45 35.24
N ASP A 574 1.42 -1.22 34.64
CA ASP A 574 1.47 -1.53 33.19
C ASP A 574 1.57 -0.25 32.34
N GLU A 575 0.94 0.84 32.80
CA GLU A 575 1.03 2.16 32.18
C GLU A 575 2.43 2.77 32.26
N ALA A 576 3.12 2.65 33.41
CA ALA A 576 4.49 3.14 33.57
C ALA A 576 5.51 2.32 32.75
N VAL A 577 5.27 1.00 32.63
CA VAL A 577 6.08 0.12 31.76
C VAL A 577 5.89 0.49 30.29
N ALA A 578 4.64 0.66 29.84
CA ALA A 578 4.33 1.07 28.47
C ALA A 578 4.92 2.46 28.12
N GLU A 579 4.90 3.41 29.06
CA GLU A 579 5.52 4.73 28.87
C GLU A 579 7.05 4.63 28.73
N MET A 580 7.70 3.78 29.54
CA MET A 580 9.14 3.52 29.44
C MET A 580 9.51 2.80 28.14
N GLU A 581 8.75 1.78 27.73
CA GLU A 581 8.93 1.07 26.45
C GLU A 581 8.84 2.06 25.28
N LYS A 582 7.79 2.89 25.22
CA LYS A 582 7.62 3.93 24.19
C LYS A 582 8.83 4.85 24.09
N LEU A 583 9.40 5.27 25.21
CA LEU A 583 10.55 6.16 25.27
C LEU A 583 11.84 5.50 24.77
N LEU A 584 12.11 4.26 25.18
CA LEU A 584 13.29 3.51 24.75
C LEU A 584 13.23 3.19 23.25
N ILE A 585 12.06 2.78 22.75
CA ILE A 585 11.81 2.55 21.32
C ILE A 585 12.10 3.81 20.51
N GLY A 586 11.59 4.97 20.93
CA GLY A 586 11.83 6.21 20.20
C GLY A 586 13.30 6.63 20.18
N LYS A 587 14.09 6.34 21.22
CA LYS A 587 15.55 6.55 21.21
C LYS A 587 16.26 5.63 20.21
N ILE A 588 15.86 4.36 20.15
CA ILE A 588 16.39 3.40 19.17
C ILE A 588 16.10 3.88 17.74
N ILE A 589 14.86 4.28 17.46
CA ILE A 589 14.45 4.80 16.15
C ILE A 589 15.27 6.05 15.78
N ALA A 590 15.44 7.00 16.70
CA ALA A 590 16.20 8.22 16.45
C ALA A 590 17.70 7.95 16.14
N ALA A 591 18.32 7.05 16.90
CA ALA A 591 19.72 6.67 16.70
C ALA A 591 19.91 5.97 15.34
N ALA A 592 19.01 5.06 15.01
CA ALA A 592 19.06 4.31 13.77
C ALA A 592 18.73 5.18 12.55
N TRP A 593 17.80 6.15 12.64
CA TRP A 593 17.57 7.16 11.59
C TRP A 593 18.85 7.90 11.21
N LYS A 594 19.55 8.43 12.22
CA LYS A 594 20.77 9.20 12.04
C LYS A 594 21.87 8.37 11.36
N GLY A 595 21.95 7.09 11.69
CA GLY A 595 22.84 6.15 11.02
C GLY A 595 22.46 5.92 9.56
N SER A 596 21.19 5.62 9.30
CA SER A 596 20.64 5.44 7.95
C SER A 596 20.84 6.69 7.08
N HIS A 597 20.64 7.89 7.61
CA HIS A 597 20.84 9.15 6.89
C HIS A 597 22.27 9.31 6.36
N LEU A 598 23.26 8.88 7.14
CA LEU A 598 24.67 8.89 6.73
C LEU A 598 24.97 7.84 5.67
N GLU A 599 24.40 6.64 5.80
CA GLU A 599 24.48 5.59 4.79
C GLU A 599 23.89 6.09 3.46
N ILE A 600 22.66 6.59 3.48
CA ILE A 600 21.97 7.21 2.33
C ILE A 600 22.87 8.25 1.68
N SER A 601 23.39 9.19 2.47
CA SER A 601 24.26 10.26 1.98
C SER A 601 25.53 9.72 1.33
N SER A 602 26.16 8.68 1.88
CA SER A 602 27.35 8.05 1.30
C SER A 602 27.02 7.36 -0.02
N THR A 603 26.00 6.51 -0.02
CA THR A 603 25.57 5.74 -1.20
C THR A 603 25.25 6.66 -2.38
N ILE A 604 24.48 7.72 -2.15
CA ILE A 604 24.14 8.68 -3.22
C ILE A 604 25.40 9.35 -3.78
N ARG A 605 26.36 9.76 -2.93
CA ARG A 605 27.61 10.39 -3.39
C ARG A 605 28.41 9.42 -4.27
N ASP A 606 28.54 8.16 -3.85
CA ASP A 606 29.30 7.14 -4.56
C ASP A 606 28.67 6.77 -5.91
N VAL A 607 27.33 6.68 -5.95
CA VAL A 607 26.56 6.46 -7.17
C VAL A 607 26.75 7.63 -8.15
N VAL A 608 26.60 8.86 -7.67
CA VAL A 608 26.77 10.06 -8.51
C VAL A 608 28.20 10.18 -9.03
N ASP A 609 29.22 9.92 -8.21
CA ASP A 609 30.61 9.93 -8.65
C ASP A 609 30.84 8.87 -9.74
N SER A 610 30.27 7.67 -9.58
CA SER A 610 30.37 6.60 -10.57
C SER A 610 29.70 6.98 -11.90
N VAL A 611 28.61 7.75 -11.87
CA VAL A 611 27.87 8.20 -13.06
C VAL A 611 28.55 9.38 -13.79
N LEU A 612 29.13 10.32 -13.05
CA LEU A 612 29.75 11.53 -13.60
C LEU A 612 31.20 11.30 -14.05
N TYR A 613 31.96 10.47 -13.33
CA TYR A 613 33.37 10.16 -13.64
C TYR A 613 33.54 8.84 -14.40
N ASP A 614 32.47 8.36 -15.04
CA ASP A 614 32.48 7.19 -15.91
C ASP A 614 33.42 7.41 -17.10
N LYS A 615 34.51 6.62 -17.14
CA LYS A 615 35.55 6.72 -18.18
C LYS A 615 35.10 6.21 -19.54
N SER A 616 33.96 5.52 -19.62
CA SER A 616 33.44 4.96 -20.87
C SER A 616 32.72 5.99 -21.74
N ILE A 617 32.34 7.14 -21.17
CA ILE A 617 31.64 8.22 -21.87
C ILE A 617 32.55 9.43 -22.11
N ASN A 618 32.25 10.20 -23.15
CA ASN A 618 32.98 11.44 -23.42
C ASN A 618 32.57 12.56 -22.46
N THR A 619 33.42 13.58 -22.36
CA THR A 619 33.22 14.73 -21.46
C THR A 619 31.92 15.49 -21.74
N ALA A 620 31.50 15.58 -23.00
CA ALA A 620 30.25 16.25 -23.36
C ALA A 620 29.04 15.53 -22.75
N LYS A 621 28.97 14.20 -22.89
CA LYS A 621 27.91 13.38 -22.28
C LYS A 621 27.93 13.46 -20.75
N ALA A 622 29.11 13.51 -20.15
CA ALA A 622 29.24 13.65 -18.69
C ALA A 622 28.74 15.02 -18.19
N LEU A 623 28.97 16.09 -18.97
CA LEU A 623 28.40 17.42 -18.69
C LEU A 623 26.87 17.42 -18.80
N GLU A 624 26.31 16.78 -19.84
CA GLU A 624 24.84 16.65 -19.97
C GLU A 624 24.22 15.85 -18.82
N ARG A 625 24.89 14.78 -18.35
CA ARG A 625 24.48 14.05 -17.14
C ARG A 625 24.48 14.97 -15.92
N ALA A 626 25.51 15.81 -15.75
CA ALA A 626 25.57 16.76 -14.64
C ALA A 626 24.44 17.81 -14.69
N GLU A 627 24.07 18.30 -15.89
CA GLU A 627 22.97 19.23 -16.08
C GLU A 627 21.61 18.61 -15.72
N ALA A 628 21.34 17.39 -16.22
CA ALA A 628 20.14 16.63 -15.85
C ALA A 628 20.08 16.36 -14.34
N LEU A 629 21.19 15.93 -13.74
CA LEU A 629 21.29 15.65 -12.31
C LEU A 629 21.00 16.90 -11.47
N LYS A 630 21.51 18.06 -11.89
CA LYS A 630 21.22 19.34 -11.24
C LYS A 630 19.74 19.69 -11.31
N MET A 631 19.08 19.49 -12.45
CA MET A 631 17.63 19.75 -12.58
C MET A 631 16.80 18.87 -11.65
N ILE A 632 17.09 17.56 -11.59
CA ILE A 632 16.43 16.66 -10.63
C ILE A 632 16.69 17.13 -9.20
N GLY A 633 17.94 17.48 -8.89
CA GLY A 633 18.31 17.90 -7.55
C GLY A 633 17.63 19.20 -7.10
N GLU A 634 17.42 20.15 -8.01
CA GLU A 634 16.66 21.38 -7.75
C GLU A 634 15.19 21.10 -7.45
N ILE A 635 14.56 20.17 -8.17
CA ILE A 635 13.18 19.75 -7.90
C ILE A 635 13.09 19.13 -6.50
N PHE A 636 13.94 18.15 -6.21
CA PHE A 636 13.89 17.42 -4.95
C PHE A 636 14.19 18.31 -3.75
N LYS A 637 15.21 19.16 -3.85
CA LYS A 637 15.57 20.11 -2.78
C LYS A 637 14.49 21.17 -2.51
N ASN A 638 13.77 21.60 -3.55
CA ASN A 638 12.74 22.62 -3.41
C ASN A 638 11.35 22.05 -3.15
N THR A 639 11.21 20.72 -3.11
CA THR A 639 9.95 20.07 -2.75
C THR A 639 9.59 20.46 -1.33
N GLN A 640 8.32 20.80 -1.09
CA GLN A 640 7.82 21.18 0.23
C GLN A 640 6.51 20.45 0.50
N ARG A 641 6.31 20.13 1.77
CA ARG A 641 4.99 19.76 2.29
C ARG A 641 4.23 21.07 2.58
N SER A 642 2.96 21.12 2.20
CA SER A 642 2.02 22.09 2.74
C SER A 642 1.92 21.93 4.27
N LYS A 643 1.41 22.94 4.97
CA LYS A 643 1.20 22.85 6.43
C LYS A 643 0.42 21.61 6.85
N TRP A 644 -0.51 21.18 6.00
CA TRP A 644 -1.37 20.03 6.22
C TRP A 644 -0.65 18.71 5.89
N GLU A 645 0.06 18.62 4.76
CA GLU A 645 0.90 17.45 4.44
C GLU A 645 2.03 17.24 5.48
N ALA A 646 2.50 18.33 6.10
CA ALA A 646 3.48 18.28 7.17
C ALA A 646 2.87 17.69 8.46
N GLU A 647 1.62 18.00 8.78
CA GLU A 647 0.90 17.44 9.92
C GLU A 647 0.62 15.94 9.75
N GLU A 648 0.27 15.51 8.53
CA GLU A 648 0.07 14.09 8.20
C GLU A 648 1.35 13.26 8.38
N ALA A 649 2.50 13.79 7.95
CA ALA A 649 3.79 13.16 8.20
C ALA A 649 4.22 13.27 9.68
N ARG A 650 3.71 14.29 10.40
CA ARG A 650 4.08 14.57 11.79
C ARG A 650 3.64 13.47 12.74
N ILE A 651 2.50 12.82 12.53
CA ILE A 651 2.00 11.75 13.42
C ILE A 651 3.04 10.64 13.63
N PHE A 652 3.85 10.38 12.61
CA PHE A 652 4.89 9.36 12.63
C PHE A 652 6.25 9.91 13.10
N GLU A 653 6.60 11.12 12.68
CA GLU A 653 7.82 11.83 13.11
C GLU A 653 7.74 12.26 14.59
N GLU A 654 6.54 12.45 15.15
CA GLU A 654 6.25 12.85 16.53
C GLU A 654 6.60 11.74 17.53
N LEU A 655 6.43 10.46 17.16
CA LEU A 655 6.93 9.31 17.93
C LEU A 655 8.45 9.35 18.12
N VAL A 656 9.20 9.84 17.13
CA VAL A 656 10.65 10.03 17.18
C VAL A 656 11.03 11.35 17.87
N ALA A 657 10.23 12.41 17.65
CA ALA A 657 10.45 13.73 18.25
C ALA A 657 10.20 13.74 19.76
N GLU A 658 9.14 13.07 20.24
CA GLU A 658 8.82 12.94 21.67
C GLU A 658 9.96 12.25 22.45
N ALA A 659 10.58 11.23 21.87
CA ALA A 659 11.68 10.50 22.51
C ALA A 659 13.04 11.22 22.48
N THR A 660 13.20 12.22 21.60
CA THR A 660 14.40 13.07 21.53
C THR A 660 14.29 14.33 22.40
N GLN A 661 13.13 14.64 22.96
CA GLN A 661 12.98 15.69 23.97
C GLN A 661 13.63 15.27 25.29
N LYS A 662 14.70 15.97 25.69
CA LYS A 662 15.24 15.87 27.05
C LYS A 662 14.17 16.30 28.04
N ARG A 663 13.85 15.46 29.04
CA ARG A 663 13.10 15.88 30.23
C ARG A 663 13.66 17.23 30.70
N ALA A 664 12.81 18.26 30.74
CA ALA A 664 13.07 19.40 31.60
C ALA A 664 13.21 18.84 33.02
N LYS A 665 14.32 19.16 33.66
CA LYS A 665 14.73 18.64 34.98
C LYS A 665 13.68 18.85 36.05
#